data_AF-A0A936IJ35-F1
#
_entry.id   AF-A0A936IJ35-F1
#
_cell.length_a   1.000
_cell.length_b   1.000
_cell.length_c   1.000
_cell.angle_alpha   90.00
_cell.angle_beta   90.00
_cell.angle_gamma   90.00
#
_symmetry.space_group_name_H-M   'P 1'
#
loop_
_entity.id
_entity.type
_entity.pdbx_description
1 polymer ?
#
loop_
_entity_poly.entity_id
_entity_poly.type
_entity_poly.pdbx_seq_one_letter_code
_entity_poly.pdbx_strand_id
1 'polypeptide(L)'
;MWTALLLALTVTANDAPSGRPPVVDRASASYIPALLEPASRAGADASLVADYAIFTALARGSLSRARIEVGRQTAELATDTRVPRDPFAISWCATVASPLGGEARFAASGGALAGVVRLADGRTFTLQRAGDNHYQLRELDVPSLGWCGGAPIHHAERDDGAAREGPGVGLRCDDGSVIDVLVVYTAAARAAAGGTAAILAQINLAVADANAAFARSEIPTQLRLVHTAEVSYAETGVWQTDGPRLVSPDDGNLDEVHPLRDAVGADCVSLWVASLNAGGIGYFPHPSLEGIGASGFSMLRLDHAPLLTFAHEIGHNLFCAHDRPNAPDPPYAEYAFGYVEPLGAWRDIMATTPATTIPYFANPNVFWPGPDPPNPGPIGVPVGMPDPSDIALTIQDTRVFVANFRATRLPGLPARLHVRADAAPGGSGHNWAEAFDDLEDALCAAAGANGAVHEIWVAAGAYRPGRGSSDRAATFRLVSGVAIYGGFNGSETARDQRDPLGNPTILSGDLGVPGVAADNCFHVVTISRTDAAAVLDGFTITGGNADGDDPHHGGGGVLADGGGQAQLANCRIVGNAARQFGGGLLARGGAAPTLLDCLLEANVVTRTDWPAGGGAVAACGGASVEMTGCRVRLNQSALHGAGLAAFHGSSLLLTRCDIVGNETGPNGDGGGVYIYDAGSIEMDRCLLADNAARLGGGISLWFGVAPALTNCVLRRNAAAIEGGAGFFYGSVPAALSGCLINGNTAMHSAGLGCLFDSDAVLANCTLVGNAASNTVGGLSVFDSDVTVANSLLWANLAGGAGDQDAQVRVWSGSLAVAFSSVQGWTGSLGGPSNNGTNPQFVDADGPDNVYGTSDDNPRLAPGSPAVNQGSNAAVPPNLSADLDGRPRVVAGLVDRGAFEFALPGDYSGNGAFDAGDLPALGQCLAGPGAAPPLVPPPTPDACRAAFDRDGDGDVDLADVARLGPGFGASQ
;
A
#
# COMPACT_ATOMS: atom_id res chain seq x y z
N MET A 1 -23.40 42.13 -45.70
CA MET A 1 -24.31 41.15 -46.32
C MET A 1 -23.76 39.78 -46.01
N TRP A 2 -24.44 39.08 -45.10
CA TRP A 2 -24.18 37.70 -44.73
C TRP A 2 -24.60 36.78 -45.88
N THR A 3 -23.78 35.80 -46.23
CA THR A 3 -24.24 34.57 -46.88
C THR A 3 -23.47 33.42 -46.23
N ALA A 4 -24.03 32.94 -45.11
CA ALA A 4 -23.62 31.70 -44.48
C ALA A 4 -24.15 30.54 -45.36
N LEU A 5 -23.25 29.70 -45.85
CA LEU A 5 -23.59 28.49 -46.60
C LEU A 5 -24.09 27.45 -45.58
N LEU A 6 -25.37 27.09 -45.63
CA LEU A 6 -25.93 25.96 -44.86
C LEU A 6 -25.60 24.65 -45.58
N LEU A 7 -24.80 23.79 -44.95
CA LEU A 7 -24.77 22.35 -45.23
C LEU A 7 -25.46 21.66 -44.05
N ALA A 8 -26.62 21.06 -44.27
CA ALA A 8 -27.32 20.26 -43.27
C ALA A 8 -27.05 18.78 -43.54
N LEU A 9 -26.44 18.08 -42.59
CA LEU A 9 -26.46 16.61 -42.56
C LEU A 9 -27.78 16.22 -41.90
N THR A 10 -28.79 15.86 -42.69
CA THR A 10 -30.05 15.31 -42.16
C THR A 10 -29.96 13.79 -42.21
N VAL A 11 -29.94 13.15 -41.04
CA VAL A 11 -29.93 11.69 -40.93
C VAL A 11 -31.29 11.25 -40.40
N THR A 12 -32.10 10.62 -41.26
CA THR A 12 -33.45 10.15 -40.95
C THR A 12 -33.44 8.68 -40.52
N ALA A 13 -34.01 8.35 -39.36
CA ALA A 13 -34.31 6.98 -38.95
C ALA A 13 -35.64 6.48 -39.56
N ASN A 14 -35.74 5.20 -39.92
CA ASN A 14 -36.93 4.60 -40.53
C ASN A 14 -38.04 4.34 -39.49
N ASP A 15 -39.24 4.86 -39.74
CA ASP A 15 -40.52 4.21 -39.38
C ASP A 15 -41.70 4.86 -40.12
N ALA A 16 -42.24 4.20 -41.16
CA ALA A 16 -43.68 4.26 -41.53
C ALA A 16 -44.06 3.30 -42.70
N PRO A 17 -45.24 2.65 -42.64
CA PRO A 17 -45.76 1.76 -43.68
C PRO A 17 -46.42 2.54 -44.82
N SER A 18 -45.67 2.99 -45.83
CA SER A 18 -46.29 3.51 -47.07
C SER A 18 -45.33 3.61 -48.27
N GLY A 19 -45.02 2.48 -48.91
CA GLY A 19 -44.82 2.31 -50.37
C GLY A 19 -44.18 3.39 -51.27
N ARG A 20 -43.38 4.35 -50.79
CA ARG A 20 -42.55 5.26 -51.61
C ARG A 20 -41.15 5.40 -50.98
N PRO A 21 -40.07 5.34 -51.77
CA PRO A 21 -38.72 5.55 -51.26
C PRO A 21 -38.53 7.04 -50.86
N PRO A 22 -37.98 7.33 -49.67
CA PRO A 22 -37.69 8.70 -49.23
C PRO A 22 -36.49 9.32 -49.97
N VAL A 23 -36.54 10.64 -50.21
CA VAL A 23 -35.56 11.48 -50.93
C VAL A 23 -35.29 12.76 -50.13
N VAL A 24 -34.04 13.24 -50.05
CA VAL A 24 -33.68 14.61 -49.60
C VAL A 24 -32.65 15.25 -50.56
N ASP A 25 -32.88 16.53 -50.90
CA ASP A 25 -32.35 17.28 -52.05
C ASP A 25 -31.08 18.12 -51.77
N ARG A 26 -30.25 18.38 -52.80
CA ARG A 26 -29.00 19.17 -52.72
C ARG A 26 -29.27 20.66 -52.99
N ALA A 27 -28.78 21.56 -52.11
CA ALA A 27 -28.48 22.94 -52.51
C ALA A 27 -27.00 23.04 -52.94
N SER A 28 -26.77 23.54 -54.15
CA SER A 28 -25.51 23.65 -54.87
C SER A 28 -24.34 24.29 -54.09
N ALA A 29 -23.24 23.55 -53.90
CA ALA A 29 -21.97 24.07 -53.36
C ALA A 29 -21.02 24.50 -54.50
N SER A 30 -20.83 25.81 -54.71
CA SER A 30 -20.01 26.38 -55.78
C SER A 30 -18.51 26.54 -55.43
N TYR A 31 -17.99 25.90 -54.38
CA TYR A 31 -16.66 26.22 -53.82
C TYR A 31 -15.82 25.01 -53.34
N ILE A 32 -15.90 23.87 -54.03
CA ILE A 32 -15.08 22.66 -53.75
C ILE A 32 -13.80 22.49 -54.62
N PRO A 33 -13.36 23.37 -55.56
CA PRO A 33 -12.15 23.06 -56.34
C PRO A 33 -10.81 23.07 -55.59
N ALA A 34 -10.68 23.76 -54.45
CA ALA A 34 -9.37 24.03 -53.84
C ALA A 34 -8.81 22.95 -52.89
N LEU A 35 -9.60 21.93 -52.52
CA LEU A 35 -9.19 20.86 -51.60
C LEU A 35 -8.90 19.51 -52.29
N LEU A 36 -9.02 19.43 -53.62
CA LEU A 36 -8.98 18.17 -54.40
C LEU A 36 -7.58 17.76 -54.90
N GLU A 37 -6.54 18.55 -54.65
CA GLU A 37 -5.21 18.34 -55.24
C GLU A 37 -4.44 17.11 -54.67
N PRO A 38 -4.58 16.68 -53.39
CA PRO A 38 -3.89 15.46 -52.94
C PRO A 38 -4.66 14.16 -53.21
N ALA A 39 -6.01 14.19 -53.21
CA ALA A 39 -6.85 12.97 -53.19
C ALA A 39 -7.07 12.33 -54.58
N SER A 40 -6.81 13.05 -55.67
CA SER A 40 -7.08 12.58 -57.03
C SER A 40 -6.02 11.63 -57.61
N ARG A 41 -4.89 11.38 -56.90
CA ARG A 41 -3.81 10.51 -57.39
C ARG A 41 -3.94 9.02 -57.02
N ALA A 42 -4.96 8.62 -56.26
CA ALA A 42 -5.07 7.25 -55.72
C ALA A 42 -6.29 6.43 -56.20
N GLY A 43 -6.99 6.84 -57.27
CA GLY A 43 -8.11 6.06 -57.81
C GLY A 43 -9.34 5.94 -56.89
N ALA A 44 -9.50 6.84 -55.91
CA ALA A 44 -10.64 6.87 -55.00
C ALA A 44 -11.92 7.35 -55.72
N ASP A 45 -13.05 6.73 -55.38
CA ASP A 45 -14.39 7.10 -55.83
C ASP A 45 -14.69 8.58 -55.44
N ALA A 46 -15.20 9.37 -56.37
CA ALA A 46 -15.50 10.78 -56.17
C ALA A 46 -16.56 11.02 -55.06
N SER A 47 -17.37 10.00 -54.74
CA SER A 47 -18.32 10.03 -53.61
C SER A 47 -17.61 9.99 -52.24
N LEU A 48 -16.58 9.14 -52.08
CA LEU A 48 -15.78 9.00 -50.85
C LEU A 48 -14.95 10.26 -50.53
N VAL A 49 -14.49 10.97 -51.57
CA VAL A 49 -13.74 12.23 -51.41
C VAL A 49 -14.65 13.37 -50.92
N ALA A 50 -15.92 13.37 -51.31
CA ALA A 50 -16.91 14.34 -50.85
C ALA A 50 -17.32 14.12 -49.38
N ASP A 51 -17.47 12.87 -48.96
CA ASP A 51 -17.76 12.49 -47.57
C ASP A 51 -16.61 12.91 -46.63
N TYR A 52 -15.35 12.67 -47.04
CA TYR A 52 -14.18 13.13 -46.31
C TYR A 52 -14.11 14.66 -46.20
N ALA A 53 -14.49 15.40 -47.25
CA ALA A 53 -14.46 16.86 -47.26
C ALA A 53 -15.55 17.49 -46.37
N ILE A 54 -16.78 16.95 -46.39
CA ILE A 54 -17.87 17.35 -45.49
C ILE A 54 -17.49 17.06 -44.04
N PHE A 55 -16.90 15.88 -43.79
CA PHE A 55 -16.45 15.50 -42.46
C PHE A 55 -15.27 16.34 -41.98
N THR A 56 -14.29 16.62 -42.84
CA THR A 56 -13.18 17.54 -42.54
C THR A 56 -13.70 18.95 -42.26
N ALA A 57 -14.77 19.40 -42.92
CA ALA A 57 -15.43 20.67 -42.63
C ALA A 57 -16.19 20.66 -41.30
N LEU A 58 -16.86 19.56 -40.93
CA LEU A 58 -17.47 19.34 -39.61
C LEU A 58 -16.39 19.34 -38.50
N ALA A 59 -15.32 18.58 -38.70
CA ALA A 59 -14.18 18.45 -37.80
C ALA A 59 -13.31 19.72 -37.69
N ARG A 60 -13.28 20.59 -38.72
CA ARG A 60 -12.62 21.91 -38.66
C ARG A 60 -13.53 23.02 -38.16
N GLY A 61 -14.80 22.74 -37.84
CA GLY A 61 -15.75 23.73 -37.32
C GLY A 61 -16.18 24.76 -38.34
N SER A 62 -16.04 24.43 -39.62
CA SER A 62 -16.50 25.25 -40.74
C SER A 62 -17.99 25.06 -41.02
N LEU A 63 -18.67 24.17 -40.27
CA LEU A 63 -20.11 23.91 -40.33
C LEU A 63 -20.75 24.24 -38.99
N SER A 64 -21.82 25.04 -39.01
CA SER A 64 -22.37 25.69 -37.82
C SER A 64 -23.50 24.92 -37.11
N ARG A 65 -24.09 23.87 -37.72
CA ARG A 65 -25.19 23.07 -37.13
C ARG A 65 -25.28 21.65 -37.73
N ALA A 66 -25.30 20.62 -36.88
CA ALA A 66 -25.65 19.24 -37.24
C ALA A 66 -26.92 18.81 -36.47
N ARG A 67 -27.79 17.98 -37.08
CA ARG A 67 -29.08 17.57 -36.50
C ARG A 67 -29.35 16.09 -36.75
N ILE A 68 -30.04 15.45 -35.82
CA ILE A 68 -30.56 14.08 -35.97
C ILE A 68 -32.08 14.07 -35.95
N GLU A 69 -32.68 13.18 -36.74
CA GLU A 69 -34.13 12.99 -36.81
C GLU A 69 -34.49 11.54 -36.47
N VAL A 70 -35.23 11.37 -35.36
CA VAL A 70 -35.71 10.07 -34.89
C VAL A 70 -37.24 10.13 -34.85
N GLY A 71 -37.88 9.43 -35.79
CA GLY A 71 -39.33 9.53 -36.00
C GLY A 71 -39.77 10.94 -36.39
N ARG A 72 -40.54 11.62 -35.50
CA ARG A 72 -40.98 13.03 -35.69
C ARG A 72 -40.19 14.04 -34.86
N GLN A 73 -39.22 13.59 -34.08
CA GLN A 73 -38.42 14.46 -33.20
C GLN A 73 -37.09 14.79 -33.86
N THR A 74 -36.67 16.05 -33.75
CA THR A 74 -35.39 16.55 -34.24
C THR A 74 -34.59 17.10 -33.06
N ALA A 75 -33.30 16.77 -32.98
CA ALA A 75 -32.39 17.35 -31.99
C ALA A 75 -31.13 17.92 -32.65
N GLU A 76 -30.62 19.03 -32.12
CA GLU A 76 -29.31 19.58 -32.51
C GLU A 76 -28.18 18.82 -31.81
N LEU A 77 -27.07 18.64 -32.52
CA LEU A 77 -25.83 18.10 -31.96
C LEU A 77 -24.92 19.25 -31.55
N ALA A 78 -24.69 19.40 -30.24
CA ALA A 78 -23.74 20.36 -29.68
C ALA A 78 -22.33 19.74 -29.72
N THR A 79 -21.36 20.46 -30.28
CA THR A 79 -20.01 19.96 -30.52
C THR A 79 -19.15 20.14 -29.27
N ASP A 80 -18.67 19.07 -28.65
CA ASP A 80 -17.99 19.18 -27.34
C ASP A 80 -16.46 19.02 -27.44
N THR A 81 -15.95 18.03 -28.19
CA THR A 81 -14.50 17.74 -28.28
C THR A 81 -14.10 17.04 -29.60
N ARG A 82 -12.87 17.27 -30.07
CA ARG A 82 -12.34 16.76 -31.36
C ARG A 82 -10.93 16.21 -31.19
N VAL A 83 -10.65 15.02 -31.71
CA VAL A 83 -9.36 14.34 -31.54
C VAL A 83 -8.83 13.85 -32.91
N PRO A 84 -7.72 14.41 -33.41
CA PRO A 84 -6.98 13.85 -34.54
C PRO A 84 -6.30 12.53 -34.16
N ARG A 85 -6.34 11.50 -35.02
CA ARG A 85 -5.73 10.19 -34.76
C ARG A 85 -4.59 9.87 -35.75
N ASP A 86 -4.72 10.25 -37.03
CA ASP A 86 -3.67 10.19 -38.07
C ASP A 86 -3.97 11.22 -39.21
N PRO A 87 -3.17 11.36 -40.29
CA PRO A 87 -3.43 12.34 -41.36
C PRO A 87 -4.77 12.17 -42.09
N PHE A 88 -5.41 11.01 -41.98
CA PHE A 88 -6.62 10.59 -42.70
C PHE A 88 -7.76 10.12 -41.77
N ALA A 89 -7.58 10.09 -40.44
CA ALA A 89 -8.57 9.67 -39.45
C ALA A 89 -8.82 10.70 -38.33
N ILE A 90 -10.10 11.03 -38.09
CA ILE A 90 -10.53 12.00 -37.06
C ILE A 90 -11.81 11.49 -36.36
N SER A 91 -11.91 11.67 -35.05
CA SER A 91 -13.12 11.41 -34.26
C SER A 91 -13.72 12.68 -33.62
N TRP A 92 -15.04 12.71 -33.45
CA TRP A 92 -15.81 13.81 -32.90
C TRP A 92 -16.93 13.32 -31.96
N CYS A 93 -17.10 14.00 -30.81
CA CYS A 93 -18.17 13.74 -29.84
C CYS A 93 -19.14 14.93 -29.74
N ALA A 94 -20.43 14.61 -29.59
CA ALA A 94 -21.51 15.58 -29.50
C ALA A 94 -22.56 15.21 -28.46
N THR A 95 -23.09 16.21 -27.75
CA THR A 95 -24.30 16.07 -26.94
C THR A 95 -25.54 16.20 -27.83
N VAL A 96 -26.51 15.31 -27.64
CA VAL A 96 -27.83 15.36 -28.30
C VAL A 96 -28.75 16.25 -27.46
N ALA A 97 -29.20 17.36 -28.04
CA ALA A 97 -30.10 18.28 -27.34
C ALA A 97 -31.48 17.66 -27.01
N SER A 98 -32.15 18.22 -26.02
CA SER A 98 -33.57 17.97 -25.74
C SER A 98 -34.43 18.25 -26.99
N PRO A 99 -35.52 17.49 -27.26
CA PRO A 99 -36.18 16.52 -26.38
C PRO A 99 -35.63 15.09 -26.45
N LEU A 100 -34.70 14.79 -27.36
CA LEU A 100 -34.16 13.43 -27.49
C LEU A 100 -33.16 13.12 -26.36
N GLY A 101 -32.24 14.05 -26.08
CA GLY A 101 -31.21 13.84 -25.05
C GLY A 101 -30.22 12.72 -25.40
N GLY A 102 -29.06 12.70 -24.75
CA GLY A 102 -28.05 11.64 -24.93
C GLY A 102 -26.79 12.12 -25.65
N GLU A 103 -26.10 11.20 -26.32
CA GLU A 103 -24.81 11.44 -26.95
C GLU A 103 -24.73 10.89 -28.37
N ALA A 104 -23.88 11.50 -29.19
CA ALA A 104 -23.55 11.04 -30.52
C ALA A 104 -22.04 11.10 -30.75
N ARG A 105 -21.49 10.07 -31.38
CA ARG A 105 -20.07 9.98 -31.72
C ARG A 105 -19.88 9.57 -33.14
N PHE A 106 -18.87 10.14 -33.77
CA PHE A 106 -18.56 9.90 -35.17
C PHE A 106 -17.06 9.77 -35.37
N ALA A 107 -16.65 8.88 -36.27
CA ALA A 107 -15.28 8.76 -36.72
C ALA A 107 -15.27 8.58 -38.24
N ALA A 108 -14.31 9.20 -38.90
CA ALA A 108 -14.09 8.99 -40.33
C ALA A 108 -12.67 8.50 -40.60
N SER A 109 -12.54 7.65 -41.61
CA SER A 109 -11.26 7.17 -42.13
C SER A 109 -11.38 6.87 -43.62
N GLY A 110 -10.41 7.30 -44.42
CA GLY A 110 -10.31 6.93 -45.85
C GLY A 110 -11.56 7.25 -46.70
N GLY A 111 -12.37 8.24 -46.31
CA GLY A 111 -13.61 8.61 -46.99
C GLY A 111 -14.88 7.91 -46.51
N ALA A 112 -14.81 7.01 -45.53
CA ALA A 112 -15.99 6.43 -44.88
C ALA A 112 -16.25 7.05 -43.50
N LEU A 113 -17.52 7.12 -43.11
CA LEU A 113 -17.99 7.63 -41.82
C LEU A 113 -18.69 6.52 -41.04
N ALA A 114 -18.27 6.33 -39.79
CA ALA A 114 -18.97 5.53 -38.79
C ALA A 114 -19.53 6.46 -37.71
N GLY A 115 -20.65 6.06 -37.09
CA GLY A 115 -21.20 6.80 -35.98
C GLY A 115 -22.14 5.99 -35.12
N VAL A 116 -22.24 6.36 -33.84
CA VAL A 116 -23.17 5.81 -32.86
C VAL A 116 -23.91 6.96 -32.18
N VAL A 117 -25.21 6.79 -31.95
CA VAL A 117 -26.05 7.71 -31.20
C VAL A 117 -26.72 6.93 -30.08
N ARG A 118 -26.46 7.30 -28.82
CA ARG A 118 -27.07 6.71 -27.63
C ARG A 118 -28.00 7.74 -27.01
N LEU A 119 -29.30 7.50 -27.09
CA LEU A 119 -30.31 8.42 -26.57
C LEU A 119 -30.54 8.22 -25.08
N ALA A 120 -31.07 9.25 -24.41
CA ALA A 120 -31.40 9.20 -23.00
C ALA A 120 -32.48 8.16 -22.65
N ASP A 121 -33.27 7.72 -23.64
CA ASP A 121 -34.31 6.68 -23.49
C ASP A 121 -33.78 5.24 -23.64
N GLY A 122 -32.46 5.07 -23.76
CA GLY A 122 -31.79 3.77 -23.86
C GLY A 122 -31.66 3.23 -25.28
N ARG A 123 -32.25 3.88 -26.30
CA ARG A 123 -32.10 3.44 -27.70
C ARG A 123 -30.72 3.79 -28.24
N THR A 124 -30.12 2.84 -28.94
CA THR A 124 -28.81 3.00 -29.61
C THR A 124 -28.99 2.89 -31.12
N PHE A 125 -28.46 3.86 -31.86
CA PHE A 125 -28.48 3.90 -33.31
C PHE A 125 -27.07 3.88 -33.86
N THR A 126 -26.88 3.20 -34.99
CA THR A 126 -25.65 3.21 -35.75
C THR A 126 -25.84 3.91 -37.08
N LEU A 127 -24.78 4.54 -37.55
CA LEU A 127 -24.76 5.15 -38.87
C LEU A 127 -24.48 4.09 -39.94
N GLN A 128 -25.37 3.95 -40.91
CA GLN A 128 -25.17 3.11 -42.09
C GLN A 128 -25.16 3.94 -43.37
N ARG A 129 -24.27 3.59 -44.30
CA ARG A 129 -24.23 4.20 -45.64
C ARG A 129 -25.43 3.70 -46.46
N ALA A 130 -26.23 4.61 -46.98
CA ALA A 130 -27.46 4.34 -47.73
C ALA A 130 -27.34 4.61 -49.25
N GLY A 131 -26.15 4.99 -49.74
CA GLY A 131 -25.87 5.29 -51.16
C GLY A 131 -24.81 6.38 -51.32
N ASP A 132 -24.64 6.92 -52.54
CA ASP A 132 -23.73 8.04 -52.83
C ASP A 132 -24.13 9.28 -52.01
N ASN A 133 -23.36 9.57 -50.96
CA ASN A 133 -23.46 10.73 -50.07
C ASN A 133 -24.69 10.75 -49.13
N HIS A 134 -25.25 9.59 -48.77
CA HIS A 134 -26.37 9.49 -47.81
C HIS A 134 -26.06 8.49 -46.68
N TYR A 135 -26.40 8.89 -45.45
CA TYR A 135 -26.31 8.04 -44.26
C TYR A 135 -27.69 7.95 -43.58
N GLN A 136 -27.99 6.78 -43.02
CA GLN A 136 -29.21 6.51 -42.26
C GLN A 136 -28.86 6.02 -40.85
N LEU A 137 -29.66 6.40 -39.85
CA LEU A 137 -29.57 5.83 -38.50
C LEU A 137 -30.36 4.53 -38.48
N ARG A 138 -29.67 3.43 -38.14
CA ARG A 138 -30.28 2.14 -37.88
C ARG A 138 -30.32 1.91 -36.38
N GLU A 139 -31.51 1.76 -35.83
CA GLU A 139 -31.69 1.31 -34.44
C GLU A 139 -31.11 -0.10 -34.26
N LEU A 140 -30.33 -0.29 -33.21
CA LEU A 140 -29.85 -1.60 -32.81
C LEU A 140 -30.84 -2.23 -31.86
N ASP A 141 -31.29 -3.44 -32.20
CA ASP A 141 -32.08 -4.28 -31.30
C ASP A 141 -31.16 -4.96 -30.28
N VAL A 142 -30.74 -4.17 -29.29
CA VAL A 142 -29.78 -4.60 -28.26
C VAL A 142 -30.22 -5.87 -27.51
N PRO A 143 -31.52 -6.08 -27.16
CA PRO A 143 -31.97 -7.31 -26.53
C PRO A 143 -31.77 -8.59 -27.35
N SER A 144 -31.84 -8.54 -28.69
CA SER A 144 -31.70 -9.73 -29.54
C SER A 144 -30.25 -10.07 -29.92
N LEU A 145 -29.32 -9.13 -29.71
CA LEU A 145 -27.90 -9.30 -30.01
C LEU A 145 -27.14 -10.13 -28.95
N GLY A 146 -27.66 -10.18 -27.71
CA GLY A 146 -26.97 -10.76 -26.54
C GLY A 146 -25.77 -9.88 -26.12
N TRP A 147 -25.44 -9.77 -24.84
CA TRP A 147 -24.45 -8.75 -24.41
C TRP A 147 -22.99 -9.27 -24.42
N CYS A 148 -22.79 -10.54 -24.10
CA CYS A 148 -21.53 -11.28 -24.24
C CYS A 148 -21.81 -12.77 -23.99
N GLY A 149 -20.94 -13.67 -24.45
CA GLY A 149 -21.14 -15.11 -24.37
C GLY A 149 -19.88 -15.85 -23.92
N GLY A 150 -19.78 -16.12 -22.62
CA GLY A 150 -18.69 -16.92 -22.03
C GLY A 150 -18.12 -16.29 -20.76
N ALA A 151 -17.64 -17.11 -19.83
CA ALA A 151 -16.80 -16.65 -18.73
C ALA A 151 -15.43 -16.22 -19.31
N PRO A 152 -14.74 -15.22 -18.71
CA PRO A 152 -13.39 -14.85 -19.12
C PRO A 152 -12.45 -16.06 -19.11
N ILE A 153 -11.54 -16.13 -20.07
CA ILE A 153 -10.63 -17.28 -20.20
C ILE A 153 -9.40 -17.03 -19.31
N HIS A 154 -9.17 -17.88 -18.32
CA HIS A 154 -7.88 -17.96 -17.65
C HIS A 154 -6.86 -18.57 -18.61
N HIS A 155 -5.75 -17.88 -18.84
CA HIS A 155 -4.63 -18.50 -19.54
C HIS A 155 -3.98 -19.56 -18.64
N ALA A 156 -3.69 -20.75 -19.18
CA ALA A 156 -2.90 -21.75 -18.49
C ALA A 156 -1.42 -21.34 -18.54
N GLU A 157 -0.70 -21.43 -17.42
CA GLU A 157 0.74 -21.15 -17.27
C GLU A 157 1.55 -21.60 -18.50
N ARG A 158 1.93 -20.64 -19.36
CA ARG A 158 2.89 -20.86 -20.44
C ARG A 158 3.67 -19.58 -20.72
N ASP A 159 4.99 -19.74 -20.73
CA ASP A 159 6.00 -18.74 -20.99
C ASP A 159 6.01 -18.40 -22.50
N ASP A 160 5.61 -17.18 -22.86
CA ASP A 160 5.49 -16.71 -24.24
C ASP A 160 6.83 -16.14 -24.74
N GLY A 161 7.82 -17.02 -24.87
CA GLY A 161 9.25 -16.78 -25.13
C GLY A 161 9.68 -15.95 -26.35
N ALA A 162 9.04 -14.84 -26.68
CA ALA A 162 9.47 -13.88 -27.68
C ALA A 162 9.66 -12.49 -27.07
N ALA A 163 10.91 -12.21 -26.72
CA ALA A 163 11.35 -10.89 -26.28
C ALA A 163 11.80 -10.03 -27.49
N ARG A 164 11.66 -8.69 -27.43
CA ARG A 164 12.01 -7.72 -28.50
C ARG A 164 13.47 -7.79 -28.99
N GLU A 165 13.82 -7.35 -30.20
CA GLU A 165 15.10 -6.66 -30.45
C GLU A 165 14.74 -5.45 -31.31
N GLY A 166 14.91 -4.24 -30.77
CA GLY A 166 14.52 -2.98 -31.40
C GLY A 166 15.66 -1.94 -31.33
N PRO A 167 15.69 -0.96 -32.26
CA PRO A 167 16.85 -0.10 -32.44
C PRO A 167 16.97 0.94 -31.32
N GLY A 168 17.90 0.71 -30.39
CA GLY A 168 18.74 1.72 -29.71
C GLY A 168 18.13 3.08 -29.34
N VAL A 169 17.03 3.10 -28.59
CA VAL A 169 16.59 4.30 -27.83
C VAL A 169 16.41 3.91 -26.37
N GLY A 170 16.95 4.74 -25.48
CA GLY A 170 17.15 4.43 -24.07
C GLY A 170 15.88 4.03 -23.33
N LEU A 171 16.06 3.19 -22.30
CA LEU A 171 14.98 2.50 -21.62
C LEU A 171 14.31 3.40 -20.61
N ARG A 172 13.08 3.79 -20.92
CA ARG A 172 12.12 4.33 -19.97
C ARG A 172 10.91 3.42 -20.05
N CYS A 173 10.49 2.84 -18.92
CA CYS A 173 9.29 2.02 -18.88
C CYS A 173 8.05 2.89 -19.10
N ASP A 174 7.05 2.35 -19.79
CA ASP A 174 5.80 3.08 -20.05
C ASP A 174 5.06 3.26 -18.71
N ASP A 175 4.58 4.48 -18.43
CA ASP A 175 3.90 4.84 -17.18
C ASP A 175 2.43 4.43 -17.15
N GLY A 176 1.95 3.74 -18.21
CA GLY A 176 0.57 3.31 -18.36
C GLY A 176 -0.40 4.46 -18.54
N SER A 177 0.08 5.67 -18.85
CA SER A 177 -0.78 6.76 -19.32
C SER A 177 -1.35 6.44 -20.71
N VAL A 178 -0.64 5.61 -21.49
CA VAL A 178 -1.06 5.13 -22.81
C VAL A 178 -0.99 3.62 -22.85
N ILE A 179 -2.01 2.97 -23.42
CA ILE A 179 -1.98 1.56 -23.81
C ILE A 179 -2.03 1.50 -25.34
N ASP A 180 -1.00 0.92 -25.93
CA ASP A 180 -0.87 0.74 -27.37
C ASP A 180 -1.68 -0.47 -27.83
N VAL A 181 -2.59 -0.25 -28.78
CA VAL A 181 -3.50 -1.29 -29.27
C VAL A 181 -3.30 -1.54 -30.76
N LEU A 182 -3.10 -2.81 -31.12
CA LEU A 182 -3.18 -3.31 -32.49
C LEU A 182 -4.58 -3.89 -32.71
N VAL A 183 -5.28 -3.44 -33.75
CA VAL A 183 -6.55 -4.06 -34.15
C VAL A 183 -6.38 -4.81 -35.47
N VAL A 184 -6.52 -6.13 -35.43
CA VAL A 184 -6.52 -6.97 -36.62
C VAL A 184 -7.95 -7.36 -36.98
N TYR A 185 -8.24 -7.57 -38.27
CA TYR A 185 -9.59 -7.91 -38.70
C TYR A 185 -9.59 -8.90 -39.87
N THR A 186 -10.63 -9.73 -39.96
CA THR A 186 -10.76 -10.72 -41.04
C THR A 186 -11.31 -10.09 -42.33
N ALA A 187 -11.10 -10.77 -43.46
CA ALA A 187 -11.72 -10.39 -44.73
C ALA A 187 -13.27 -10.39 -44.65
N ALA A 188 -13.85 -11.30 -43.85
CA ALA A 188 -15.28 -11.36 -43.61
C ALA A 188 -15.76 -10.13 -42.82
N ALA A 189 -15.04 -9.73 -41.75
CA ALA A 189 -15.33 -8.51 -41.00
C ALA A 189 -15.27 -7.27 -41.88
N ARG A 190 -14.22 -7.15 -42.72
CA ARG A 190 -14.10 -6.06 -43.70
C ARG A 190 -15.31 -6.02 -44.65
N ALA A 191 -15.72 -7.17 -45.19
CA ALA A 191 -16.85 -7.26 -46.09
C ALA A 191 -18.16 -6.87 -45.39
N ALA A 192 -18.38 -7.36 -44.16
CA ALA A 192 -19.55 -7.04 -43.34
C ALA A 192 -19.61 -5.56 -42.95
N ALA A 193 -18.47 -4.92 -42.72
CA ALA A 193 -18.38 -3.49 -42.44
C ALA A 193 -18.70 -2.60 -43.66
N GLY A 194 -18.64 -3.16 -44.88
CA GLY A 194 -18.83 -2.41 -46.13
C GLY A 194 -17.52 -1.95 -46.79
N GLY A 195 -16.38 -2.55 -46.45
CA GLY A 195 -15.08 -2.29 -47.06
C GLY A 195 -14.02 -1.73 -46.10
N THR A 196 -12.79 -1.58 -46.58
CA THR A 196 -11.62 -1.19 -45.76
C THR A 196 -11.83 0.14 -45.04
N ALA A 197 -12.27 1.18 -45.76
CA ALA A 197 -12.50 2.48 -45.14
C ALA A 197 -13.57 2.41 -44.02
N ALA A 198 -14.61 1.60 -44.21
CA ALA A 198 -15.71 1.49 -43.26
C ALA A 198 -15.31 0.75 -41.97
N ILE A 199 -14.54 -0.36 -42.08
CA ILE A 199 -14.06 -1.05 -40.88
C ILE A 199 -13.07 -0.19 -40.10
N LEU A 200 -12.16 0.53 -40.78
CA LEU A 200 -11.23 1.44 -40.12
C LEU A 200 -11.94 2.61 -39.42
N ALA A 201 -13.03 3.13 -40.00
CA ALA A 201 -13.86 4.13 -39.35
C ALA A 201 -14.54 3.59 -38.08
N GLN A 202 -15.02 2.34 -38.09
CA GLN A 202 -15.62 1.70 -36.92
C GLN A 202 -14.58 1.41 -35.82
N ILE A 203 -13.38 0.97 -36.18
CA ILE A 203 -12.28 0.76 -35.23
C ILE A 203 -11.91 2.08 -34.54
N ASN A 204 -11.75 3.16 -35.31
CA ASN A 204 -11.47 4.48 -34.76
C ASN A 204 -12.59 4.98 -33.83
N LEU A 205 -13.85 4.69 -34.16
CA LEU A 205 -14.99 5.01 -33.32
C LEU A 205 -14.94 4.25 -31.99
N ALA A 206 -14.66 2.95 -32.01
CA ALA A 206 -14.57 2.13 -30.81
C ALA A 206 -13.46 2.58 -29.85
N VAL A 207 -12.27 2.91 -30.39
CA VAL A 207 -11.16 3.45 -29.58
C VAL A 207 -11.50 4.83 -28.99
N ALA A 208 -12.23 5.67 -29.74
CA ALA A 208 -12.69 6.96 -29.23
C ALA A 208 -13.76 6.82 -28.14
N ASP A 209 -14.67 5.85 -28.28
CA ASP A 209 -15.67 5.51 -27.27
C ASP A 209 -15.03 5.01 -25.98
N ALA A 210 -14.05 4.09 -26.08
CA ALA A 210 -13.31 3.56 -24.93
C ALA A 210 -12.57 4.66 -24.15
N ASN A 211 -11.78 5.51 -24.84
CA ASN A 211 -11.03 6.58 -24.17
C ASN A 211 -11.93 7.58 -23.44
N ALA A 212 -13.14 7.78 -23.94
CA ALA A 212 -14.07 8.66 -23.26
C ALA A 212 -14.79 8.01 -22.09
N ALA A 213 -14.99 6.69 -22.12
CA ALA A 213 -15.41 5.96 -20.93
C ALA A 213 -14.32 6.05 -19.84
N PHE A 214 -13.04 5.88 -20.20
CA PHE A 214 -11.92 6.10 -19.27
C PHE A 214 -11.92 7.50 -18.68
N ALA A 215 -11.99 8.53 -19.53
CA ALA A 215 -12.00 9.92 -19.06
C ALA A 215 -13.21 10.26 -18.16
N ARG A 216 -14.39 9.70 -18.44
CA ARG A 216 -15.61 9.89 -17.62
C ARG A 216 -15.55 9.20 -16.27
N SER A 217 -14.84 8.09 -16.21
CA SER A 217 -14.60 7.31 -14.99
C SER A 217 -13.35 7.75 -14.24
N GLU A 218 -12.76 8.89 -14.59
CA GLU A 218 -11.51 9.42 -13.98
C GLU A 218 -10.33 8.44 -14.04
N ILE A 219 -10.27 7.62 -15.08
CA ILE A 219 -9.17 6.66 -15.28
C ILE A 219 -7.99 7.39 -15.96
N PRO A 220 -6.78 7.39 -15.38
CA PRO A 220 -5.62 8.13 -15.89
C PRO A 220 -4.89 7.41 -17.04
N THR A 221 -5.64 6.82 -17.97
CA THR A 221 -5.14 5.99 -19.07
C THR A 221 -5.91 6.26 -20.35
N GLN A 222 -5.24 6.19 -21.50
CA GLN A 222 -5.86 6.26 -22.82
C GLN A 222 -5.35 5.17 -23.76
N LEU A 223 -6.22 4.67 -24.64
CA LEU A 223 -5.86 3.77 -25.72
C LEU A 223 -5.32 4.56 -26.93
N ARG A 224 -4.17 4.13 -27.44
CA ARG A 224 -3.59 4.59 -28.70
C ARG A 224 -3.61 3.46 -29.71
N LEU A 225 -4.34 3.66 -30.80
CA LEU A 225 -4.33 2.72 -31.92
C LEU A 225 -3.01 2.88 -32.67
N VAL A 226 -2.08 1.93 -32.51
CA VAL A 226 -0.75 1.99 -33.14
C VAL A 226 -0.75 1.42 -34.55
N HIS A 227 -1.62 0.45 -34.83
CA HIS A 227 -1.76 -0.13 -36.15
C HIS A 227 -3.08 -0.86 -36.36
N THR A 228 -3.45 -1.06 -37.64
CA THR A 228 -4.56 -1.91 -38.07
C THR A 228 -4.17 -2.77 -39.26
N ALA A 229 -4.52 -4.06 -39.25
CA ALA A 229 -4.22 -4.94 -40.38
C ALA A 229 -5.33 -5.95 -40.68
N GLU A 230 -5.49 -6.27 -41.97
CA GLU A 230 -6.30 -7.42 -42.40
C GLU A 230 -5.46 -8.70 -42.27
N VAL A 231 -5.96 -9.70 -41.55
CA VAL A 231 -5.32 -11.01 -41.40
C VAL A 231 -5.85 -12.00 -42.43
N SER A 232 -5.01 -12.92 -42.87
CA SER A 232 -5.39 -13.93 -43.86
C SER A 232 -6.06 -15.14 -43.19
N TYR A 233 -7.03 -14.86 -42.32
CA TYR A 233 -7.71 -15.86 -41.50
C TYR A 233 -9.20 -15.98 -41.87
N ALA A 234 -9.67 -17.21 -41.97
CA ALA A 234 -11.08 -17.53 -42.13
C ALA A 234 -11.68 -17.83 -40.75
N GLU A 235 -12.41 -16.87 -40.19
CA GLU A 235 -13.12 -17.02 -38.92
C GLU A 235 -14.07 -18.22 -38.92
N THR A 236 -14.07 -18.99 -37.82
CA THR A 236 -15.01 -20.09 -37.62
C THR A 236 -16.33 -19.60 -37.04
N GLY A 237 -16.31 -18.42 -36.42
CA GLY A 237 -17.44 -17.85 -35.71
C GLY A 237 -17.64 -18.45 -34.32
N VAL A 238 -16.62 -19.16 -33.80
CA VAL A 238 -16.65 -19.84 -32.51
C VAL A 238 -15.42 -19.42 -31.72
N TRP A 239 -15.60 -18.65 -30.64
CA TRP A 239 -14.48 -18.11 -29.88
C TRP A 239 -13.62 -19.20 -29.25
N GLN A 240 -14.21 -20.34 -28.87
CA GLN A 240 -13.48 -21.49 -28.33
C GLN A 240 -12.48 -22.09 -29.33
N THR A 241 -12.57 -21.74 -30.61
CA THR A 241 -11.63 -22.15 -31.66
C THR A 241 -10.78 -20.97 -32.12
N ASP A 242 -11.41 -19.84 -32.44
CA ASP A 242 -10.72 -18.67 -32.98
C ASP A 242 -9.86 -17.96 -31.93
N GLY A 243 -10.27 -17.97 -30.66
CA GLY A 243 -9.55 -17.37 -29.55
C GLY A 243 -8.23 -18.07 -29.24
N PRO A 244 -8.19 -19.40 -29.05
CA PRO A 244 -6.93 -20.11 -28.83
C PRO A 244 -5.94 -19.95 -30.00
N ARG A 245 -6.43 -19.87 -31.23
CA ARG A 245 -5.61 -19.59 -32.42
C ARG A 245 -5.01 -18.19 -32.40
N LEU A 246 -5.75 -17.19 -31.93
CA LEU A 246 -5.24 -15.82 -31.82
C LEU A 246 -4.11 -15.67 -30.80
N VAL A 247 -4.10 -16.48 -29.74
CA VAL A 247 -3.11 -16.39 -28.65
C VAL A 247 -1.93 -17.33 -28.86
N SER A 248 -2.08 -18.38 -29.68
CA SER A 248 -0.99 -19.31 -29.97
C SER A 248 -0.07 -18.76 -31.06
N PRO A 249 1.24 -18.60 -30.80
CA PRO A 249 2.14 -17.97 -31.76
C PRO A 249 2.58 -18.88 -32.92
N ASP A 250 2.37 -20.19 -32.80
CA ASP A 250 3.00 -21.20 -33.67
C ASP A 250 2.04 -22.35 -34.04
N ASP A 251 0.73 -22.09 -34.14
CA ASP A 251 -0.28 -23.13 -34.45
C ASP A 251 -0.66 -23.22 -35.93
N GLY A 252 -0.09 -22.35 -36.76
CA GLY A 252 -0.34 -22.23 -38.19
C GLY A 252 -1.55 -21.35 -38.53
N ASN A 253 -2.20 -20.71 -37.55
CA ASN A 253 -3.34 -19.82 -37.75
C ASN A 253 -3.11 -18.53 -36.97
N LEU A 254 -3.24 -17.37 -37.62
CA LEU A 254 -3.04 -16.06 -36.97
C LEU A 254 -1.64 -15.84 -36.38
N ASP A 255 -0.69 -16.77 -36.57
CA ASP A 255 0.72 -16.64 -36.21
C ASP A 255 1.31 -15.30 -36.68
N GLU A 256 0.85 -14.74 -37.82
CA GLU A 256 1.32 -13.45 -38.35
C GLU A 256 1.01 -12.25 -37.44
N VAL A 257 0.06 -12.39 -36.51
CA VAL A 257 -0.37 -11.34 -35.58
C VAL A 257 0.69 -11.04 -34.53
N HIS A 258 1.42 -12.06 -34.06
CA HIS A 258 2.45 -11.92 -33.02
C HIS A 258 3.66 -11.08 -33.48
N PRO A 259 4.34 -11.39 -34.61
CA PRO A 259 5.43 -10.55 -35.09
C PRO A 259 4.94 -9.16 -35.54
N LEU A 260 3.67 -9.02 -35.95
CA LEU A 260 3.09 -7.72 -36.25
C LEU A 260 2.87 -6.88 -34.98
N ARG A 261 2.31 -7.48 -33.91
CA ARG A 261 2.16 -6.87 -32.58
C ARG A 261 3.50 -6.34 -32.09
N ASP A 262 4.55 -7.15 -32.23
CA ASP A 262 5.91 -6.77 -31.84
C ASP A 262 6.46 -5.62 -32.70
N ALA A 263 6.28 -5.69 -34.03
CA ALA A 263 6.81 -4.69 -34.96
C ALA A 263 6.19 -3.30 -34.76
N VAL A 264 4.93 -3.24 -34.33
CA VAL A 264 4.20 -1.98 -34.12
C VAL A 264 4.19 -1.53 -32.65
N GLY A 265 4.75 -2.35 -31.75
CA GLY A 265 4.84 -2.06 -30.32
C GLY A 265 3.49 -2.06 -29.61
N ALA A 266 2.56 -2.94 -29.97
CA ALA A 266 1.25 -3.00 -29.33
C ALA A 266 1.24 -3.80 -28.01
N ASP A 267 0.70 -3.18 -26.96
CA ASP A 267 0.47 -3.77 -25.64
C ASP A 267 -0.70 -4.75 -25.65
N CYS A 268 -1.79 -4.39 -26.35
CA CYS A 268 -2.97 -5.24 -26.52
C CYS A 268 -3.28 -5.48 -28.00
N VAL A 269 -3.84 -6.65 -28.31
CA VAL A 269 -4.34 -7.00 -29.64
C VAL A 269 -5.84 -7.28 -29.57
N SER A 270 -6.60 -6.74 -30.51
CA SER A 270 -8.02 -7.07 -30.66
C SER A 270 -8.31 -7.60 -32.06
N LEU A 271 -8.84 -8.82 -32.18
CA LEU A 271 -9.26 -9.42 -33.45
C LEU A 271 -10.75 -9.17 -33.71
N TRP A 272 -11.06 -8.48 -34.80
CA TRP A 272 -12.42 -8.19 -35.22
C TRP A 272 -12.92 -9.20 -36.27
N VAL A 273 -14.05 -9.83 -35.98
CA VAL A 273 -14.69 -10.88 -36.80
C VAL A 273 -16.11 -10.47 -37.20
N ALA A 274 -16.62 -10.97 -38.33
CA ALA A 274 -18.01 -10.69 -38.75
C ALA A 274 -19.02 -11.50 -37.95
N SER A 275 -18.69 -12.73 -37.58
CA SER A 275 -19.51 -13.64 -36.78
C SER A 275 -18.72 -14.19 -35.61
N LEU A 276 -19.39 -14.37 -34.47
CA LEU A 276 -18.88 -14.99 -33.26
C LEU A 276 -20.08 -15.48 -32.44
N ASN A 277 -19.95 -16.61 -31.75
CA ASN A 277 -20.95 -17.10 -30.79
C ASN A 277 -20.94 -16.33 -29.44
N ALA A 278 -20.40 -15.11 -29.45
CA ALA A 278 -20.34 -14.15 -28.35
C ALA A 278 -20.35 -12.71 -28.91
N GLY A 279 -20.55 -11.71 -28.05
CA GLY A 279 -20.37 -10.30 -28.42
C GLY A 279 -18.91 -9.90 -28.56
N GLY A 280 -18.08 -10.43 -27.66
CA GLY A 280 -16.63 -10.37 -27.65
C GLY A 280 -16.10 -11.41 -26.66
N ILE A 281 -14.77 -11.54 -26.60
CA ILE A 281 -14.09 -12.31 -25.55
C ILE A 281 -12.72 -11.67 -25.28
N GLY A 282 -12.43 -11.42 -24.01
CA GLY A 282 -11.15 -10.90 -23.54
C GLY A 282 -10.42 -11.96 -22.73
N TYR A 283 -9.11 -12.06 -22.93
CA TYR A 283 -8.28 -12.90 -22.09
C TYR A 283 -8.00 -12.18 -20.76
N PHE A 284 -8.25 -12.91 -19.67
CA PHE A 284 -8.09 -12.42 -18.31
C PHE A 284 -6.78 -12.96 -17.72
N PRO A 285 -5.88 -12.11 -17.20
CA PRO A 285 -4.62 -12.57 -16.63
C PRO A 285 -4.81 -13.44 -15.38
N HIS A 286 -3.89 -14.38 -15.16
CA HIS A 286 -3.89 -15.21 -13.95
C HIS A 286 -3.35 -14.43 -12.73
N PRO A 287 -3.87 -14.66 -11.50
CA PRO A 287 -3.42 -13.96 -10.28
C PRO A 287 -1.93 -14.07 -9.95
N SER A 288 -1.22 -15.08 -10.47
CA SER A 288 0.22 -15.27 -10.24
C SER A 288 1.10 -14.28 -11.01
N LEU A 289 0.54 -13.53 -11.96
CA LEU A 289 1.25 -12.58 -12.85
C LEU A 289 2.37 -13.19 -13.72
N GLU A 290 2.52 -14.51 -13.74
CA GLU A 290 3.48 -15.23 -14.58
C GLU A 290 2.94 -15.33 -16.03
N GLY A 291 3.75 -14.93 -17.03
CA GLY A 291 3.35 -14.99 -18.45
C GLY A 291 2.23 -14.02 -18.87
N ILE A 292 2.02 -12.92 -18.12
CA ILE A 292 0.91 -11.96 -18.32
C ILE A 292 0.82 -11.37 -19.73
N GLY A 293 1.93 -11.28 -20.47
CA GLY A 293 1.95 -10.79 -21.85
C GLY A 293 1.09 -11.60 -22.83
N ALA A 294 0.81 -12.87 -22.49
CA ALA A 294 -0.09 -13.76 -23.22
C ALA A 294 -1.58 -13.44 -23.01
N SER A 295 -1.94 -12.61 -22.03
CA SER A 295 -3.33 -12.21 -21.76
C SER A 295 -3.74 -10.90 -22.46
N GLY A 296 -2.82 -10.22 -23.16
CA GLY A 296 -3.09 -8.99 -23.91
C GLY A 296 -3.82 -9.21 -25.25
N PHE A 297 -4.79 -10.11 -25.31
CA PHE A 297 -5.56 -10.42 -26.51
C PHE A 297 -7.07 -10.36 -26.24
N SER A 298 -7.82 -9.87 -27.22
CA SER A 298 -9.28 -9.88 -27.22
C SER A 298 -9.83 -10.15 -28.61
N MET A 299 -11.10 -10.51 -28.68
CA MET A 299 -11.86 -10.63 -29.91
C MET A 299 -13.16 -9.84 -29.82
N LEU A 300 -13.61 -9.30 -30.95
CA LEU A 300 -14.85 -8.54 -31.04
C LEU A 300 -15.69 -8.97 -32.24
N ARG A 301 -16.99 -9.21 -32.03
CA ARG A 301 -17.95 -9.34 -33.12
C ARG A 301 -18.33 -7.96 -33.64
N LEU A 302 -18.22 -7.73 -34.94
CA LEU A 302 -18.35 -6.41 -35.56
C LEU A 302 -19.66 -5.68 -35.21
N ASP A 303 -20.79 -6.39 -35.15
CA ASP A 303 -22.10 -5.81 -34.82
C ASP A 303 -22.24 -5.38 -33.34
N HIS A 304 -21.28 -5.74 -32.48
CA HIS A 304 -21.19 -5.35 -31.07
C HIS A 304 -20.27 -4.16 -30.82
N ALA A 305 -19.44 -3.75 -31.79
CA ALA A 305 -18.58 -2.58 -31.65
C ALA A 305 -19.30 -1.30 -31.16
N PRO A 306 -20.56 -1.00 -31.58
CA PRO A 306 -21.30 0.17 -31.09
C PRO A 306 -21.78 0.07 -29.63
N LEU A 307 -21.69 -1.10 -28.99
CA LEU A 307 -22.26 -1.40 -27.67
C LEU A 307 -21.23 -1.33 -26.54
N LEU A 308 -20.12 -0.60 -26.72
CA LEU A 308 -18.98 -0.51 -25.79
C LEU A 308 -18.23 -1.83 -25.56
N THR A 309 -18.57 -2.90 -26.29
CA THR A 309 -17.93 -4.21 -26.13
C THR A 309 -16.42 -4.16 -26.34
N PHE A 310 -15.92 -3.32 -27.26
CA PHE A 310 -14.46 -3.12 -27.37
C PHE A 310 -13.82 -2.61 -26.08
N ALA A 311 -14.46 -1.66 -25.38
CA ALA A 311 -13.97 -1.15 -24.09
C ALA A 311 -14.06 -2.24 -23.00
N HIS A 312 -15.13 -3.04 -23.01
CA HIS A 312 -15.33 -4.17 -22.10
C HIS A 312 -14.21 -5.22 -22.25
N GLU A 313 -13.92 -5.67 -23.47
CA GLU A 313 -12.90 -6.71 -23.67
C GLU A 313 -11.49 -6.20 -23.37
N ILE A 314 -11.19 -4.92 -23.65
CA ILE A 314 -9.95 -4.29 -23.21
C ILE A 314 -9.88 -4.22 -21.68
N GLY A 315 -11.01 -4.03 -21.00
CA GLY A 315 -11.10 -4.11 -19.54
C GLY A 315 -10.61 -5.46 -18.99
N HIS A 316 -10.94 -6.58 -19.64
CA HIS A 316 -10.39 -7.89 -19.25
C HIS A 316 -8.87 -7.96 -19.42
N ASN A 317 -8.32 -7.39 -20.50
CA ASN A 317 -6.86 -7.30 -20.68
C ASN A 317 -6.21 -6.42 -19.59
N LEU A 318 -6.96 -5.49 -18.98
CA LEU A 318 -6.60 -4.65 -17.83
C LEU A 318 -7.01 -5.24 -16.48
N PHE A 319 -7.22 -6.57 -16.40
CA PHE A 319 -7.53 -7.34 -15.19
C PHE A 319 -8.91 -7.05 -14.56
N CYS A 320 -9.82 -6.41 -15.27
CA CYS A 320 -11.17 -6.16 -14.80
C CYS A 320 -12.03 -7.41 -14.91
N ALA A 321 -12.75 -7.76 -13.84
CA ALA A 321 -13.71 -8.84 -13.82
C ALA A 321 -15.13 -8.31 -14.08
N HIS A 322 -16.05 -9.22 -14.41
CA HIS A 322 -17.48 -8.89 -14.40
C HIS A 322 -17.97 -8.53 -12.99
N ASP A 323 -19.25 -8.22 -12.87
CA ASP A 323 -19.91 -8.13 -11.57
C ASP A 323 -19.87 -9.47 -10.81
N ARG A 324 -19.88 -9.43 -9.48
CA ARG A 324 -19.61 -10.57 -8.59
C ARG A 324 -20.33 -11.89 -8.95
N PRO A 325 -21.64 -11.89 -9.31
CA PRO A 325 -22.33 -13.12 -9.70
C PRO A 325 -21.80 -13.78 -10.99
N ASN A 326 -21.11 -13.02 -11.84
CA ASN A 326 -20.71 -13.40 -13.19
C ASN A 326 -19.20 -13.32 -13.41
N ALA A 327 -18.43 -13.01 -12.37
CA ALA A 327 -16.99 -12.86 -12.41
C ALA A 327 -16.27 -14.23 -12.45
N PRO A 328 -15.11 -14.32 -13.13
CA PRO A 328 -14.22 -15.46 -13.00
C PRO A 328 -13.63 -15.54 -11.59
N ASP A 329 -13.25 -16.75 -11.14
CA ASP A 329 -12.65 -17.02 -9.83
C ASP A 329 -11.22 -17.56 -9.98
N PRO A 330 -10.18 -16.94 -9.36
CA PRO A 330 -10.21 -15.71 -8.56
C PRO A 330 -9.94 -14.43 -9.38
N PRO A 331 -10.54 -13.28 -9.00
CA PRO A 331 -10.26 -11.98 -9.62
C PRO A 331 -8.89 -11.44 -9.18
N TYR A 332 -8.41 -10.37 -9.84
CA TYR A 332 -7.14 -9.69 -9.52
C TYR A 332 -7.11 -9.06 -8.12
N ALA A 333 -8.23 -8.49 -7.68
CA ALA A 333 -8.37 -7.84 -6.38
C ALA A 333 -9.82 -7.90 -5.90
N GLU A 334 -10.05 -7.67 -4.60
CA GLU A 334 -11.38 -7.71 -3.99
C GLU A 334 -12.34 -6.66 -4.56
N TYR A 335 -11.81 -5.58 -5.15
CA TYR A 335 -12.53 -4.47 -5.78
C TYR A 335 -12.61 -4.58 -7.31
N ALA A 336 -12.00 -5.60 -7.93
CA ALA A 336 -11.87 -5.70 -9.39
C ALA A 336 -13.15 -6.09 -10.15
N PHE A 337 -14.31 -5.87 -9.55
CA PHE A 337 -15.62 -6.28 -10.06
C PHE A 337 -16.36 -5.13 -10.73
N GLY A 338 -17.06 -5.44 -11.82
CA GLY A 338 -18.06 -4.55 -12.39
C GLY A 338 -19.20 -4.25 -11.41
N TYR A 339 -19.85 -3.11 -11.59
CA TYR A 339 -20.87 -2.60 -10.68
C TYR A 339 -22.26 -2.61 -11.31
N VAL A 340 -23.22 -3.13 -10.55
CA VAL A 340 -24.66 -3.12 -10.90
C VAL A 340 -25.37 -2.27 -9.86
N GLU A 341 -26.18 -1.31 -10.32
CA GLU A 341 -26.95 -0.47 -9.42
C GLU A 341 -27.95 -1.33 -8.61
N PRO A 342 -28.15 -1.08 -7.30
CA PRO A 342 -28.92 -1.97 -6.43
C PRO A 342 -30.37 -2.22 -6.83
N LEU A 343 -31.04 -1.28 -7.51
CA LEU A 343 -32.38 -1.45 -8.06
C LEU A 343 -32.40 -2.13 -9.44
N GLY A 344 -31.22 -2.43 -10.00
CA GLY A 344 -31.04 -3.10 -11.29
C GLY A 344 -31.36 -2.21 -12.49
N ALA A 345 -31.37 -0.88 -12.33
CA ALA A 345 -31.74 0.03 -13.42
C ALA A 345 -30.62 0.18 -14.46
N TRP A 346 -29.39 0.23 -14.00
CA TRP A 346 -28.20 0.41 -14.83
C TRP A 346 -26.99 -0.34 -14.28
N ARG A 347 -25.96 -0.45 -15.10
CA ARG A 347 -24.69 -1.11 -14.76
C ARG A 347 -23.52 -0.46 -15.48
N ASP A 348 -22.33 -0.62 -14.93
CA ASP A 348 -21.10 -0.15 -15.56
C ASP A 348 -20.72 -1.00 -16.80
N ILE A 349 -19.61 -0.65 -17.46
CA ILE A 349 -19.15 -1.35 -18.67
C ILE A 349 -18.78 -2.81 -18.39
N MET A 350 -18.22 -3.15 -17.22
CA MET A 350 -17.74 -4.50 -16.95
C MET A 350 -18.85 -5.44 -16.45
N ALA A 351 -19.92 -4.92 -15.86
CA ALA A 351 -21.03 -5.73 -15.37
C ALA A 351 -21.86 -6.38 -16.50
N THR A 352 -22.27 -7.63 -16.26
CA THR A 352 -23.01 -8.46 -17.21
C THR A 352 -24.39 -8.88 -16.71
N THR A 353 -24.69 -8.69 -15.41
CA THR A 353 -26.07 -8.80 -14.88
C THR A 353 -27.03 -7.89 -15.66
N PRO A 354 -28.16 -8.38 -16.19
CA PRO A 354 -29.03 -7.61 -17.08
C PRO A 354 -29.49 -6.24 -16.51
N ALA A 355 -29.00 -5.15 -17.10
CA ALA A 355 -29.41 -3.77 -16.83
C ALA A 355 -28.96 -2.86 -18.00
N THR A 356 -29.32 -1.58 -17.99
CA THR A 356 -28.85 -0.62 -18.99
C THR A 356 -27.37 -0.30 -18.76
N THR A 357 -26.46 -0.66 -19.67
CA THR A 357 -25.05 -0.25 -19.53
C THR A 357 -24.89 1.24 -19.78
N ILE A 358 -24.26 1.90 -18.83
CA ILE A 358 -23.83 3.29 -18.95
C ILE A 358 -22.39 3.36 -19.48
N PRO A 359 -21.97 4.45 -20.16
CA PRO A 359 -20.63 4.57 -20.73
C PRO A 359 -19.57 4.95 -19.68
N TYR A 360 -19.55 4.22 -18.57
CA TYR A 360 -18.67 4.39 -17.41
C TYR A 360 -18.17 3.03 -16.95
N PHE A 361 -16.90 2.96 -16.58
CA PHE A 361 -16.38 1.96 -15.66
C PHE A 361 -16.69 2.35 -14.22
N ALA A 362 -16.82 1.35 -13.33
CA ALA A 362 -17.05 1.62 -11.92
C ALA A 362 -15.91 2.46 -11.30
N ASN A 363 -16.29 3.59 -10.71
CA ASN A 363 -15.50 4.45 -9.85
C ASN A 363 -16.42 4.99 -8.74
N PRO A 364 -16.19 4.64 -7.45
CA PRO A 364 -17.00 5.10 -6.31
C PRO A 364 -17.05 6.62 -6.13
N ASN A 365 -16.09 7.37 -6.67
CA ASN A 365 -16.02 8.83 -6.59
C ASN A 365 -16.80 9.54 -7.72
N VAL A 366 -17.20 8.81 -8.75
CA VAL A 366 -17.93 9.34 -9.90
C VAL A 366 -19.41 9.06 -9.74
N PHE A 367 -20.25 10.07 -9.99
CA PHE A 367 -21.70 9.98 -9.90
C PHE A 367 -22.33 9.98 -11.29
N TRP A 368 -23.20 9.00 -11.56
CA TRP A 368 -23.99 9.00 -12.79
C TRP A 368 -25.22 9.91 -12.58
N PRO A 369 -25.41 10.97 -13.39
CA PRO A 369 -26.56 11.87 -13.22
C PRO A 369 -27.92 11.22 -13.51
N GLY A 370 -27.97 10.06 -14.18
CA GLY A 370 -29.20 9.36 -14.53
C GLY A 370 -30.06 10.07 -15.59
N PRO A 371 -31.02 9.37 -16.23
CA PRO A 371 -32.14 10.03 -16.91
C PRO A 371 -33.13 10.60 -15.88
N ASP A 372 -33.78 11.72 -16.23
CA ASP A 372 -34.67 12.51 -15.37
C ASP A 372 -35.92 11.70 -14.90
N PRO A 373 -36.29 11.67 -13.59
CA PRO A 373 -35.66 12.39 -12.49
C PRO A 373 -34.30 11.79 -12.10
N PRO A 374 -33.30 12.63 -11.77
CA PRO A 374 -31.94 12.18 -11.51
C PRO A 374 -31.93 11.21 -10.33
N ASN A 375 -31.31 10.05 -10.53
CA ASN A 375 -30.96 9.12 -9.45
C ASN A 375 -29.45 9.18 -9.24
N PRO A 376 -28.93 10.21 -8.53
CA PRO A 376 -27.50 10.40 -8.35
C PRO A 376 -26.98 9.37 -7.35
N GLY A 377 -26.49 8.26 -7.87
CA GLY A 377 -25.74 7.26 -7.12
C GLY A 377 -24.27 7.25 -7.54
N PRO A 378 -23.35 6.89 -6.63
CA PRO A 378 -21.97 6.60 -7.02
C PRO A 378 -21.95 5.38 -7.96
N ILE A 379 -21.01 5.38 -8.91
CA ILE A 379 -20.85 4.29 -9.88
C ILE A 379 -19.85 3.29 -9.30
N GLY A 380 -20.14 2.66 -8.15
CA GLY A 380 -19.20 1.72 -7.53
C GLY A 380 -19.36 1.62 -6.01
N VAL A 381 -18.52 0.79 -5.39
CA VAL A 381 -18.43 0.63 -3.94
C VAL A 381 -16.96 0.77 -3.51
N PRO A 382 -16.62 1.68 -2.58
CA PRO A 382 -15.23 1.94 -2.21
C PRO A 382 -14.60 0.76 -1.46
N VAL A 383 -13.28 0.66 -1.53
CA VAL A 383 -12.48 -0.34 -0.79
C VAL A 383 -12.75 -0.21 0.72
N GLY A 384 -12.77 -1.35 1.42
CA GLY A 384 -13.07 -1.41 2.86
C GLY A 384 -14.56 -1.39 3.24
N MET A 385 -15.47 -1.18 2.28
CA MET A 385 -16.90 -1.48 2.46
C MET A 385 -17.19 -2.93 2.06
N PRO A 386 -18.32 -3.53 2.52
CA PRO A 386 -18.74 -4.84 2.01
C PRO A 386 -18.93 -4.81 0.49
N ASP A 387 -18.41 -5.83 -0.18
CA ASP A 387 -18.51 -6.03 -1.64
C ASP A 387 -17.96 -4.87 -2.51
N PRO A 388 -16.69 -4.43 -2.31
CA PRO A 388 -16.13 -3.28 -3.04
C PRO A 388 -16.14 -3.52 -4.57
N SER A 389 -16.33 -2.46 -5.35
CA SER A 389 -16.43 -2.50 -6.82
C SER A 389 -15.85 -1.19 -7.38
N ASP A 390 -14.58 -1.24 -7.80
CA ASP A 390 -13.80 -0.11 -8.28
C ASP A 390 -12.89 -0.54 -9.45
N ILE A 391 -13.46 -0.46 -10.66
CA ILE A 391 -12.74 -0.79 -11.89
C ILE A 391 -11.71 0.30 -12.23
N ALA A 392 -11.97 1.56 -11.88
CA ALA A 392 -11.02 2.64 -12.10
C ALA A 392 -9.72 2.42 -11.31
N LEU A 393 -9.82 2.05 -10.03
CA LEU A 393 -8.67 1.66 -9.21
C LEU A 393 -7.98 0.40 -9.78
N THR A 394 -8.76 -0.57 -10.25
CA THR A 394 -8.20 -1.78 -10.88
C THR A 394 -7.33 -1.43 -12.08
N ILE A 395 -7.81 -0.59 -12.99
CA ILE A 395 -7.06 -0.15 -14.17
C ILE A 395 -5.87 0.72 -13.76
N GLN A 396 -6.03 1.59 -12.76
CA GLN A 396 -4.93 2.39 -12.23
C GLN A 396 -3.78 1.53 -11.71
N ASP A 397 -4.09 0.43 -11.01
CA ASP A 397 -3.10 -0.50 -10.48
C ASP A 397 -2.42 -1.34 -11.56
N THR A 398 -3.12 -1.59 -12.67
CA THR A 398 -2.70 -2.59 -13.66
C THR A 398 -2.16 -2.01 -14.96
N ARG A 399 -2.48 -0.74 -15.26
CA ARG A 399 -2.07 -0.04 -16.48
C ARG A 399 -0.57 -0.11 -16.75
N VAL A 400 0.25 -0.04 -15.70
CA VAL A 400 1.71 -0.12 -15.84
C VAL A 400 2.15 -1.54 -16.24
N PHE A 401 1.51 -2.59 -15.73
CA PHE A 401 1.82 -3.95 -16.15
C PHE A 401 1.43 -4.18 -17.61
N VAL A 402 0.25 -3.69 -18.01
CA VAL A 402 -0.27 -3.87 -19.38
C VAL A 402 0.55 -3.09 -20.40
N ALA A 403 0.87 -1.82 -20.12
CA ALA A 403 1.74 -0.98 -20.95
C ALA A 403 3.16 -1.53 -21.10
N ASN A 404 3.52 -2.51 -20.26
CA ASN A 404 4.82 -3.18 -20.27
C ASN A 404 4.69 -4.70 -20.48
N PHE A 405 3.55 -5.20 -20.98
CA PHE A 405 3.34 -6.63 -21.30
C PHE A 405 4.41 -7.21 -22.22
N ARG A 406 4.98 -6.36 -23.08
CA ARG A 406 6.14 -6.71 -23.91
C ARG A 406 7.32 -5.93 -23.37
N ALA A 407 8.20 -6.63 -22.66
CA ALA A 407 9.49 -6.07 -22.28
C ALA A 407 10.19 -5.54 -23.53
N THR A 408 10.58 -4.25 -23.50
CA THR A 408 11.80 -3.83 -24.20
C THR A 408 12.86 -4.85 -23.82
N ARG A 409 13.36 -5.71 -24.74
CA ARG A 409 14.56 -6.48 -24.44
C ARG A 409 15.61 -5.44 -24.17
N LEU A 410 15.90 -5.32 -22.89
CA LEU A 410 17.27 -5.42 -22.49
C LEU A 410 17.74 -6.84 -22.84
N PRO A 411 18.70 -7.01 -23.75
CA PRO A 411 19.32 -8.30 -23.93
C PRO A 411 19.89 -8.76 -22.57
N GLY A 412 19.26 -9.77 -21.96
CA GLY A 412 19.74 -10.43 -20.74
C GLY A 412 19.84 -9.50 -19.52
N LEU A 413 18.70 -9.05 -18.99
CA LEU A 413 18.67 -8.33 -17.71
C LEU A 413 19.51 -9.10 -16.67
N PRO A 414 20.49 -8.44 -16.04
CA PRO A 414 21.29 -9.08 -14.99
C PRO A 414 20.43 -9.31 -13.76
N ALA A 415 20.88 -10.21 -12.89
CA ALA A 415 20.28 -10.42 -11.57
C ALA A 415 20.28 -9.16 -10.68
N ARG A 416 21.03 -8.12 -11.07
CA ARG A 416 21.22 -6.87 -10.34
C ARG A 416 21.12 -5.65 -11.26
N LEU A 417 20.24 -4.72 -10.93
CA LEU A 417 20.13 -3.42 -11.58
C LEU A 417 20.79 -2.31 -10.75
N HIS A 418 21.14 -1.20 -11.41
CA HIS A 418 21.76 -0.02 -10.81
C HIS A 418 20.97 1.24 -11.13
N VAL A 419 20.81 2.12 -10.14
CA VAL A 419 20.05 3.36 -10.23
C VAL A 419 20.87 4.51 -9.68
N ARG A 420 20.94 5.63 -10.41
CA ARG A 420 21.64 6.85 -9.98
C ARG A 420 20.90 8.09 -10.46
N ALA A 421 20.47 8.95 -9.54
CA ALA A 421 19.61 10.11 -9.83
C ALA A 421 20.21 11.14 -10.82
N ASP A 422 21.54 11.17 -10.96
CA ASP A 422 22.25 12.06 -11.90
C ASP A 422 22.68 11.36 -13.21
N ALA A 423 22.28 10.10 -13.40
CA ALA A 423 22.55 9.39 -14.65
C ALA A 423 21.86 10.08 -15.83
N ALA A 424 22.43 9.89 -17.02
CA ALA A 424 21.78 10.36 -18.25
C ALA A 424 20.51 9.52 -18.50
N PRO A 425 19.42 10.15 -18.98
CA PRO A 425 18.19 9.41 -19.26
C PRO A 425 18.39 8.25 -20.22
N GLY A 426 17.70 7.14 -19.93
CA GLY A 426 17.64 5.98 -20.82
C GLY A 426 18.78 4.97 -20.67
N GLY A 427 19.43 4.95 -19.50
CA GLY A 427 20.37 3.89 -19.10
C GLY A 427 19.74 2.49 -19.09
N SER A 428 20.60 1.47 -19.16
CA SER A 428 20.20 0.05 -19.21
C SER A 428 20.02 -0.60 -17.83
N GLY A 429 20.50 0.05 -16.77
CA GLY A 429 20.60 -0.48 -15.41
C GLY A 429 21.69 -1.53 -15.19
N HIS A 430 22.42 -1.98 -16.22
CA HIS A 430 23.28 -3.17 -16.12
C HIS A 430 24.50 -2.98 -15.22
N ASN A 431 24.98 -1.74 -15.14
CA ASN A 431 26.14 -1.34 -14.36
C ASN A 431 26.02 0.16 -14.04
N TRP A 432 26.90 0.69 -13.20
CA TRP A 432 26.88 2.10 -12.83
C TRP A 432 27.03 3.08 -14.00
N ALA A 433 27.77 2.74 -15.06
CA ALA A 433 27.93 3.63 -16.21
C ALA A 433 26.64 3.77 -17.02
N GLU A 434 25.81 2.72 -17.02
CA GLU A 434 24.52 2.65 -17.69
C GLU A 434 23.36 2.61 -16.70
N ALA A 435 23.51 3.14 -15.48
CA ALA A 435 22.47 3.10 -14.46
C ALA A 435 21.17 3.77 -14.92
N PHE A 436 20.02 3.29 -14.43
CA PHE A 436 18.76 4.01 -14.57
C PHE A 436 18.84 5.36 -13.84
N ASP A 437 18.26 6.40 -14.42
CA ASP A 437 18.14 7.72 -13.80
C ASP A 437 16.95 7.84 -12.83
N ASP A 438 16.03 6.87 -12.88
CA ASP A 438 14.84 6.80 -12.04
C ASP A 438 14.68 5.40 -11.40
N LEU A 439 14.25 5.36 -10.14
CA LEU A 439 14.02 4.09 -9.43
C LEU A 439 12.75 3.38 -9.92
N GLU A 440 11.72 4.11 -10.35
CA GLU A 440 10.49 3.51 -10.89
C GLU A 440 10.76 2.73 -12.19
N ASP A 441 11.76 3.15 -12.97
CA ASP A 441 12.22 2.39 -14.14
C ASP A 441 12.85 1.05 -13.76
N ALA A 442 13.71 1.03 -12.74
CA ALA A 442 14.32 -0.20 -12.28
C ALA A 442 13.29 -1.15 -11.64
N LEU A 443 12.33 -0.62 -10.89
CA LEU A 443 11.24 -1.39 -10.30
C LEU A 443 10.35 -2.02 -11.38
N CYS A 444 9.99 -1.23 -12.40
CA CYS A 444 9.20 -1.73 -13.52
C CYS A 444 9.97 -2.80 -14.32
N ALA A 445 11.26 -2.58 -14.59
CA ALA A 445 12.12 -3.57 -15.24
C ALA A 445 12.21 -4.87 -14.44
N ALA A 446 12.33 -4.79 -13.12
CA ALA A 446 12.37 -5.96 -12.25
C ALA A 446 11.02 -6.71 -12.21
N ALA A 447 9.90 -5.99 -12.16
CA ALA A 447 8.56 -6.58 -12.22
C ALA A 447 8.32 -7.33 -13.55
N GLY A 448 8.79 -6.79 -14.67
CA GLY A 448 8.70 -7.42 -15.99
C GLY A 448 9.72 -8.52 -16.25
N ALA A 449 10.65 -8.78 -15.32
CA ALA A 449 11.75 -9.73 -15.52
C ALA A 449 11.41 -11.19 -15.16
N ASN A 450 10.16 -11.50 -14.79
CA ASN A 450 9.71 -12.84 -14.37
C ASN A 450 10.66 -13.51 -13.37
N GLY A 451 11.12 -12.75 -12.37
CA GLY A 451 12.03 -13.23 -11.33
C GLY A 451 13.51 -13.30 -11.73
N ALA A 452 13.91 -12.84 -12.91
CA ALA A 452 15.33 -12.82 -13.30
C ALA A 452 16.15 -11.74 -12.56
N VAL A 453 15.50 -10.68 -12.08
CA VAL A 453 16.12 -9.62 -11.27
C VAL A 453 15.84 -9.89 -9.79
N HIS A 454 16.89 -9.92 -8.97
CA HIS A 454 16.79 -10.14 -7.53
C HIS A 454 17.28 -8.94 -6.71
N GLU A 455 18.14 -8.09 -7.28
CA GLU A 455 18.69 -6.92 -6.60
C GLU A 455 18.54 -5.63 -7.41
N ILE A 456 18.27 -4.52 -6.72
CA ILE A 456 18.39 -3.16 -7.26
C ILE A 456 19.31 -2.35 -6.33
N TRP A 457 20.39 -1.81 -6.87
CA TRP A 457 21.36 -1.00 -6.14
C TRP A 457 21.16 0.48 -6.47
N VAL A 458 20.93 1.29 -5.44
CA VAL A 458 20.55 2.69 -5.59
C VAL A 458 21.64 3.57 -4.99
N ALA A 459 22.20 4.44 -5.82
CA ALA A 459 23.22 5.39 -5.40
C ALA A 459 22.64 6.47 -4.48
N ALA A 460 23.52 7.23 -3.83
CA ALA A 460 23.15 8.39 -3.03
C ALA A 460 22.40 9.41 -3.91
N GLY A 461 21.34 9.98 -3.36
CA GLY A 461 20.47 10.88 -4.08
C GLY A 461 19.06 10.93 -3.52
N ALA A 462 18.27 11.88 -4.01
CA ALA A 462 16.85 11.99 -3.72
C ALA A 462 16.05 11.52 -4.93
N TYR A 463 15.19 10.55 -4.72
CA TYR A 463 14.32 9.93 -5.71
C TYR A 463 12.88 10.25 -5.35
N ARG A 464 12.09 10.67 -6.35
CA ARG A 464 10.68 11.04 -6.18
C ARG A 464 9.82 10.15 -7.07
N PRO A 465 8.67 9.66 -6.60
CA PRO A 465 7.78 8.86 -7.44
C PRO A 465 7.06 9.74 -8.47
N GLY A 466 6.48 9.10 -9.47
CA GLY A 466 5.72 9.75 -10.52
C GLY A 466 6.57 10.33 -11.65
N ARG A 467 7.85 9.98 -11.77
CA ARG A 467 8.73 10.33 -12.92
C ARG A 467 8.79 11.84 -13.22
N GLY A 468 8.70 12.67 -12.18
CA GLY A 468 8.66 14.12 -12.26
C GLY A 468 7.26 14.73 -12.48
N SER A 469 6.20 13.92 -12.41
CA SER A 469 4.82 14.40 -12.38
C SER A 469 4.45 14.99 -11.01
N SER A 470 3.28 15.64 -10.94
CA SER A 470 2.65 16.10 -9.71
C SER A 470 1.50 15.18 -9.26
N ASP A 471 1.50 13.93 -9.71
CA ASP A 471 0.48 12.95 -9.31
C ASP A 471 0.73 12.50 -7.86
N ARG A 472 -0.14 12.93 -6.96
CA ARG A 472 -0.03 12.59 -5.53
C ARG A 472 -0.26 11.10 -5.25
N ALA A 473 -0.89 10.35 -6.17
CA ALA A 473 -1.06 8.92 -6.04
C ALA A 473 0.19 8.11 -6.44
N ALA A 474 1.21 8.76 -7.02
CA ALA A 474 2.45 8.11 -7.37
C ALA A 474 3.21 7.60 -6.14
N THR A 475 3.86 6.44 -6.27
CA THR A 475 4.51 5.74 -5.16
C THR A 475 5.59 4.79 -5.66
N PHE A 476 6.63 4.53 -4.85
CA PHE A 476 7.56 3.43 -5.11
C PHE A 476 6.92 2.11 -4.66
N ARG A 477 6.35 1.38 -5.61
CA ARG A 477 5.75 0.07 -5.35
C ARG A 477 6.82 -1.01 -5.29
N LEU A 478 6.90 -1.71 -4.15
CA LEU A 478 7.83 -2.85 -4.01
C LEU A 478 7.38 -4.05 -4.85
N VAL A 479 8.36 -4.87 -5.26
CA VAL A 479 8.17 -6.04 -6.12
C VAL A 479 8.56 -7.30 -5.35
N SER A 480 7.72 -8.34 -5.38
CA SER A 480 8.01 -9.65 -4.77
C SER A 480 9.33 -10.22 -5.27
N GLY A 481 10.10 -10.84 -4.37
CA GLY A 481 11.40 -11.44 -4.71
C GLY A 481 12.53 -10.47 -5.08
N VAL A 482 12.31 -9.15 -4.98
CA VAL A 482 13.33 -8.12 -5.31
C VAL A 482 13.81 -7.41 -4.06
N ALA A 483 15.12 -7.42 -3.84
CA ALA A 483 15.78 -6.68 -2.78
C ALA A 483 16.37 -5.36 -3.30
N ILE A 484 16.00 -4.25 -2.68
CA ILE A 484 16.42 -2.90 -3.06
C ILE A 484 17.32 -2.35 -1.97
N TYR A 485 18.49 -1.86 -2.37
CA TYR A 485 19.56 -1.49 -1.47
C TYR A 485 20.05 -0.07 -1.74
N GLY A 486 19.99 0.79 -0.72
CA GLY A 486 20.56 2.14 -0.72
C GLY A 486 21.97 2.16 -0.14
N GLY A 487 22.61 3.33 -0.15
CA GLY A 487 23.93 3.52 0.45
C GLY A 487 25.12 3.40 -0.49
N PHE A 488 24.90 3.38 -1.80
CA PHE A 488 25.98 3.30 -2.78
C PHE A 488 26.45 4.69 -3.23
N ASN A 489 27.73 4.87 -3.52
CA ASN A 489 28.29 6.05 -4.19
C ASN A 489 28.18 5.94 -5.72
N GLY A 490 27.88 4.75 -6.25
CA GLY A 490 27.72 4.50 -7.68
C GLY A 490 29.00 4.03 -8.37
N SER A 491 29.87 3.35 -7.62
CA SER A 491 31.14 2.78 -8.13
C SER A 491 31.45 1.39 -7.57
N GLU A 492 30.61 0.91 -6.65
CA GLU A 492 30.78 -0.33 -5.92
C GLU A 492 30.61 -1.55 -6.83
N THR A 493 31.33 -2.61 -6.47
CA THR A 493 31.33 -3.91 -7.15
C THR A 493 30.71 -5.01 -6.29
N ALA A 494 30.63 -4.78 -4.97
CA ALA A 494 30.08 -5.72 -3.99
C ALA A 494 29.12 -5.02 -3.03
N ARG A 495 28.15 -5.79 -2.52
CA ARG A 495 27.02 -5.26 -1.75
C ARG A 495 27.42 -4.66 -0.41
N ASP A 496 28.44 -5.26 0.20
CA ASP A 496 29.05 -4.91 1.48
C ASP A 496 29.96 -3.67 1.41
N GLN A 497 30.21 -3.13 0.21
CA GLN A 497 30.92 -1.86 0.02
C GLN A 497 30.03 -0.64 0.26
N ARG A 498 28.72 -0.83 0.43
CA ARG A 498 27.78 0.25 0.74
C ARG A 498 28.16 0.97 2.04
N ASP A 499 27.84 2.25 2.10
CA ASP A 499 27.88 3.07 3.32
C ASP A 499 26.59 3.90 3.41
N PRO A 500 25.50 3.35 3.99
CA PRO A 500 24.21 4.04 4.04
C PRO A 500 24.22 5.37 4.82
N LEU A 501 25.21 5.57 5.71
CA LEU A 501 25.35 6.83 6.45
C LEU A 501 26.15 7.86 5.66
N GLY A 502 27.21 7.45 4.96
CA GLY A 502 28.01 8.31 4.11
C GLY A 502 27.38 8.66 2.75
N ASN A 503 26.55 7.75 2.22
CA ASN A 503 25.91 7.84 0.90
C ASN A 503 24.38 7.80 1.03
N PRO A 504 23.74 8.85 1.57
CA PRO A 504 22.31 8.83 1.87
C PRO A 504 21.47 8.66 0.59
N THR A 505 20.62 7.63 0.59
CA THR A 505 19.61 7.38 -0.45
C THR A 505 18.23 7.73 0.12
N ILE A 506 17.55 8.69 -0.51
CA ILE A 506 16.31 9.28 0.00
C ILE A 506 15.17 9.02 -0.98
N LEU A 507 14.12 8.33 -0.53
CA LEU A 507 12.82 8.26 -1.19
C LEU A 507 11.97 9.40 -0.64
N SER A 508 11.62 10.36 -1.50
CA SER A 508 10.95 11.59 -1.09
C SER A 508 9.58 11.73 -1.75
N GLY A 509 8.56 12.00 -0.95
CA GLY A 509 7.24 12.39 -1.40
C GLY A 509 7.07 13.86 -1.73
N ASP A 510 8.13 14.68 -1.63
CA ASP A 510 8.13 16.11 -1.95
C ASP A 510 7.98 16.35 -3.46
N LEU A 511 6.75 16.29 -3.95
CA LEU A 511 6.40 16.53 -5.36
C LEU A 511 6.13 18.02 -5.59
N GLY A 512 6.32 18.49 -6.83
CA GLY A 512 5.97 19.86 -7.20
C GLY A 512 6.88 20.90 -6.55
N VAL A 513 6.33 21.71 -5.64
CA VAL A 513 7.02 22.84 -5.00
C VAL A 513 7.77 22.37 -3.76
N PRO A 514 9.11 22.53 -3.70
CA PRO A 514 9.91 22.03 -2.59
C PRO A 514 9.43 22.51 -1.22
N GLY A 515 9.14 21.54 -0.33
CA GLY A 515 8.75 21.76 1.06
C GLY A 515 7.27 22.09 1.27
N VAL A 516 6.43 22.02 0.24
CA VAL A 516 4.99 22.23 0.36
C VAL A 516 4.31 20.88 0.56
N ALA A 517 3.75 20.63 1.74
CA ALA A 517 3.14 19.31 2.01
C ALA A 517 1.89 19.01 1.15
N ALA A 518 1.20 20.05 0.65
CA ALA A 518 -0.09 19.92 -0.02
C ALA A 518 -0.01 19.27 -1.41
N ASP A 519 1.14 19.35 -2.09
CA ASP A 519 1.40 18.69 -3.36
C ASP A 519 2.21 17.39 -3.22
N ASN A 520 2.64 17.03 -2.01
CA ASN A 520 3.37 15.78 -1.76
C ASN A 520 2.55 14.53 -2.09
N CYS A 521 3.22 13.45 -2.47
CA CYS A 521 2.56 12.17 -2.66
C CYS A 521 1.91 11.67 -1.36
N PHE A 522 0.83 10.90 -1.49
CA PHE A 522 0.15 10.33 -0.34
C PHE A 522 1.00 9.28 0.36
N HIS A 523 1.60 8.36 -0.42
CA HIS A 523 2.40 7.25 0.08
C HIS A 523 3.75 7.22 -0.64
N VAL A 524 4.86 7.41 0.07
CA VAL A 524 6.18 7.36 -0.58
C VAL A 524 6.48 5.96 -1.10
N VAL A 525 6.16 4.93 -0.30
CA VAL A 525 6.36 3.52 -0.63
C VAL A 525 5.07 2.74 -0.44
N THR A 526 4.79 1.80 -1.34
CA THR A 526 3.69 0.83 -1.18
C THR A 526 4.19 -0.61 -1.14
N ILE A 527 3.67 -1.35 -0.16
CA ILE A 527 3.90 -2.78 0.05
C ILE A 527 2.56 -3.48 -0.18
N SER A 528 2.24 -3.73 -1.45
CA SER A 528 0.96 -4.32 -1.84
C SER A 528 1.18 -5.69 -2.47
N ARG A 529 0.61 -6.74 -1.86
CA ARG A 529 0.66 -8.13 -2.35
C ARG A 529 2.09 -8.65 -2.59
N THR A 530 3.06 -8.18 -1.80
CA THR A 530 4.45 -8.67 -1.87
C THR A 530 4.68 -9.85 -0.94
N ASP A 531 5.60 -10.73 -1.31
CA ASP A 531 6.14 -11.73 -0.39
C ASP A 531 7.20 -11.15 0.56
N ALA A 532 7.65 -11.96 1.51
CA ALA A 532 8.72 -11.61 2.45
C ALA A 532 10.12 -11.54 1.80
N ALA A 533 10.27 -11.92 0.53
CA ALA A 533 11.53 -11.81 -0.19
C ALA A 533 11.71 -10.40 -0.81
N ALA A 534 10.66 -9.58 -0.86
CA ALA A 534 10.78 -8.16 -1.12
C ALA A 534 11.50 -7.47 0.04
N VAL A 535 12.60 -6.75 -0.25
CA VAL A 535 13.41 -6.06 0.77
C VAL A 535 13.63 -4.61 0.36
N LEU A 536 13.50 -3.68 1.30
CA LEU A 536 13.96 -2.30 1.17
C LEU A 536 14.96 -2.02 2.29
N ASP A 537 16.21 -1.74 1.95
CA ASP A 537 17.30 -1.66 2.93
C ASP A 537 18.21 -0.44 2.75
N GLY A 538 18.35 0.36 3.81
CA GLY A 538 19.27 1.51 3.86
C GLY A 538 18.73 2.81 3.26
N PHE A 539 17.40 3.01 3.27
CA PHE A 539 16.76 4.21 2.70
C PHE A 539 16.24 5.17 3.77
N THR A 540 16.22 6.46 3.46
CA THR A 540 15.37 7.44 4.14
C THR A 540 14.07 7.61 3.37
N ILE A 541 12.92 7.43 4.04
CA ILE A 541 11.57 7.58 3.49
C ILE A 541 10.93 8.80 4.15
N THR A 542 10.67 9.86 3.36
CA THR A 542 10.24 11.15 3.90
C THR A 542 9.32 11.93 2.97
N GLY A 543 8.59 12.89 3.51
CA GLY A 543 7.77 13.81 2.72
C GLY A 543 6.47 13.20 2.20
N GLY A 544 6.03 12.04 2.69
CA GLY A 544 4.68 11.56 2.42
C GLY A 544 3.63 12.35 3.19
N ASN A 545 2.49 12.65 2.56
CA ASN A 545 1.37 13.36 3.19
C ASN A 545 0.02 12.70 2.81
N ALA A 546 -0.36 11.65 3.54
CA ALA A 546 -1.60 10.91 3.36
C ALA A 546 -2.82 11.65 3.94
N ASP A 547 -3.19 12.78 3.33
CA ASP A 547 -4.29 13.65 3.78
C ASP A 547 -5.62 13.50 3.02
N GLY A 548 -5.70 12.53 2.10
CA GLY A 548 -6.88 12.25 1.29
C GLY A 548 -7.94 11.37 1.99
N ASP A 549 -8.94 10.96 1.22
CA ASP A 549 -9.92 9.91 1.60
C ASP A 549 -9.34 8.52 1.39
N ASP A 550 -10.01 7.47 1.88
CA ASP A 550 -9.56 6.08 1.65
C ASP A 550 -9.28 5.84 0.15
N PRO A 551 -8.12 5.26 -0.22
CA PRO A 551 -7.10 4.65 0.64
C PRO A 551 -6.02 5.61 1.20
N HIS A 552 -6.06 6.88 0.81
CA HIS A 552 -5.06 7.91 1.07
C HIS A 552 -5.20 8.64 2.42
N HIS A 553 -5.94 8.08 3.38
CA HIS A 553 -6.09 8.68 4.71
C HIS A 553 -5.01 8.25 5.71
N GLY A 554 -4.07 7.39 5.31
CA GLY A 554 -3.02 6.88 6.18
C GLY A 554 -1.82 6.28 5.46
N GLY A 555 -0.72 6.02 6.17
CA GLY A 555 0.50 5.46 5.59
C GLY A 555 1.29 6.48 4.77
N GLY A 556 1.60 7.64 5.36
CA GLY A 556 2.30 8.73 4.68
C GLY A 556 3.64 8.28 4.11
N GLY A 557 4.51 7.71 4.96
CA GLY A 557 5.76 7.12 4.51
C GLY A 557 5.53 5.83 3.74
N VAL A 558 4.85 4.87 4.38
CA VAL A 558 4.64 3.52 3.85
C VAL A 558 3.18 3.11 4.00
N LEU A 559 2.57 2.65 2.91
CA LEU A 559 1.29 1.94 2.95
C LEU A 559 1.53 0.46 2.64
N ALA A 560 1.24 -0.41 3.60
CA ALA A 560 1.25 -1.86 3.45
C ALA A 560 -0.18 -2.40 3.42
N ASP A 561 -0.56 -3.07 2.34
CA ASP A 561 -1.93 -3.57 2.13
C ASP A 561 -1.97 -4.89 1.36
N GLY A 562 -3.19 -5.45 1.23
CA GLY A 562 -3.45 -6.63 0.40
C GLY A 562 -2.58 -7.85 0.75
N GLY A 563 -2.30 -8.06 2.04
CA GLY A 563 -1.44 -9.15 2.50
C GLY A 563 0.06 -8.98 2.22
N GLY A 564 0.55 -7.77 1.91
CA GLY A 564 1.97 -7.52 1.65
C GLY A 564 2.88 -7.81 2.85
N GLN A 565 4.03 -8.45 2.61
CA GLN A 565 4.93 -8.99 3.64
C GLN A 565 6.38 -8.49 3.58
N ALA A 566 6.66 -7.40 2.84
CA ALA A 566 8.04 -6.97 2.60
C ALA A 566 8.80 -6.61 3.88
N GLN A 567 10.12 -6.76 3.83
CA GLN A 567 11.03 -6.39 4.89
C GLN A 567 11.59 -4.97 4.67
N LEU A 568 11.48 -4.11 5.67
CA LEU A 568 12.20 -2.84 5.74
C LEU A 568 13.37 -2.98 6.71
N ALA A 569 14.61 -2.87 6.22
CA ALA A 569 15.80 -3.01 7.04
C ALA A 569 16.63 -1.72 7.05
N ASN A 570 17.18 -1.32 8.20
CA ASN A 570 18.05 -0.13 8.32
C ASN A 570 17.45 1.16 7.72
N CYS A 571 16.12 1.24 7.64
CA CYS A 571 15.43 2.36 7.01
C CYS A 571 15.14 3.47 8.02
N ARG A 572 15.02 4.70 7.52
CA ARG A 572 14.64 5.88 8.29
C ARG A 572 13.32 6.41 7.76
N ILE A 573 12.21 6.14 8.43
CA ILE A 573 10.87 6.65 8.09
C ILE A 573 10.65 7.92 8.90
N VAL A 574 10.87 9.08 8.28
CA VAL A 574 11.01 10.35 9.01
C VAL A 574 10.18 11.47 8.41
N GLY A 575 9.48 12.22 9.27
CA GLY A 575 8.79 13.46 8.88
C GLY A 575 7.65 13.23 7.89
N ASN A 576 6.94 12.11 8.01
CA ASN A 576 5.78 11.81 7.18
C ASN A 576 4.49 12.15 7.94
N ALA A 577 3.45 12.53 7.21
CA ALA A 577 2.17 12.92 7.76
C ALA A 577 1.05 12.04 7.20
N ALA A 578 0.05 11.80 8.04
CA ALA A 578 -1.21 11.20 7.66
C ALA A 578 -2.37 11.93 8.33
N ARG A 579 -3.53 11.94 7.68
CA ARG A 579 -4.76 12.44 8.29
C ARG A 579 -5.16 11.54 9.45
N GLN A 580 -5.25 10.23 9.24
CA GLN A 580 -5.98 9.34 10.14
C GLN A 580 -5.15 8.22 10.76
N PHE A 581 -4.34 7.51 9.98
CA PHE A 581 -3.60 6.35 10.49
C PHE A 581 -2.17 6.32 9.99
N GLY A 582 -1.20 6.02 10.85
CA GLY A 582 0.15 5.66 10.39
C GLY A 582 0.84 6.80 9.64
N GLY A 583 1.28 7.84 10.34
CA GLY A 583 2.05 8.93 9.70
C GLY A 583 3.29 8.36 8.99
N GLY A 584 4.02 7.49 9.69
CA GLY A 584 5.15 6.75 9.13
C GLY A 584 4.72 5.54 8.31
N LEU A 585 3.99 4.61 8.91
CA LEU A 585 3.56 3.36 8.27
C LEU A 585 2.12 3.01 8.65
N LEU A 586 1.30 2.63 7.66
CA LEU A 586 0.00 1.98 7.87
C LEU A 586 0.06 0.56 7.31
N ALA A 587 -0.25 -0.44 8.14
CA ALA A 587 -0.48 -1.82 7.72
C ALA A 587 -1.97 -2.16 7.80
N ARG A 588 -2.54 -2.69 6.70
CA ARG A 588 -3.97 -3.04 6.62
C ARG A 588 -4.24 -4.28 5.79
N GLY A 589 -5.46 -4.82 5.87
CA GLY A 589 -5.93 -5.90 4.99
C GLY A 589 -5.06 -7.15 5.07
N GLY A 590 -4.74 -7.59 6.29
CA GLY A 590 -3.88 -8.75 6.53
C GLY A 590 -2.40 -8.56 6.16
N ALA A 591 -1.94 -7.33 5.88
CA ALA A 591 -0.52 -7.06 5.63
C ALA A 591 0.34 -7.44 6.85
N ALA A 592 1.53 -7.95 6.55
CA ALA A 592 2.48 -8.43 7.55
C ALA A 592 3.92 -7.92 7.32
N PRO A 593 4.18 -6.60 7.33
CA PRO A 593 5.53 -6.07 7.12
C PRO A 593 6.44 -6.32 8.33
N THR A 594 7.73 -6.59 8.07
CA THR A 594 8.76 -6.72 9.10
C THR A 594 9.71 -5.53 9.05
N LEU A 595 9.98 -4.91 10.19
CA LEU A 595 10.92 -3.81 10.34
C LEU A 595 12.14 -4.27 11.17
N LEU A 596 13.32 -4.14 10.59
CA LEU A 596 14.60 -4.50 11.21
C LEU A 596 15.51 -3.27 11.31
N ASP A 597 15.94 -2.95 12.53
CA ASP A 597 16.89 -1.85 12.80
C ASP A 597 16.46 -0.50 12.19
N CYS A 598 15.15 -0.30 12.05
CA CYS A 598 14.56 0.90 11.47
C CYS A 598 14.46 2.05 12.49
N LEU A 599 14.54 3.27 12.00
CA LEU A 599 14.20 4.48 12.72
C LEU A 599 12.87 5.04 12.21
N LEU A 600 11.91 5.25 13.10
CA LEU A 600 10.67 5.96 12.82
C LEU A 600 10.60 7.22 13.68
N GLU A 601 10.72 8.39 13.05
CA GLU A 601 10.89 9.66 13.77
C GLU A 601 10.05 10.80 13.23
N ALA A 602 9.49 11.61 14.13
CA ALA A 602 8.78 12.85 13.80
C ALA A 602 7.66 12.66 12.78
N ASN A 603 7.02 11.49 12.77
CA ASN A 603 5.85 11.23 11.94
C ASN A 603 4.58 11.67 12.69
N VAL A 604 3.58 12.14 11.94
CA VAL A 604 2.43 12.84 12.51
C VAL A 604 1.10 12.30 11.98
N VAL A 605 0.15 12.10 12.89
CA VAL A 605 -1.28 11.92 12.58
C VAL A 605 -2.07 13.13 13.10
N THR A 606 -2.86 13.77 12.24
CA THR A 606 -3.49 15.07 12.56
C THR A 606 -4.96 15.00 12.99
N ARG A 607 -5.66 13.89 12.75
CA ARG A 607 -7.09 13.76 13.06
C ARG A 607 -7.35 13.65 14.57
N THR A 608 -8.33 14.43 15.04
CA THR A 608 -8.65 14.59 16.47
C THR A 608 -9.86 13.78 16.94
N ASP A 609 -10.51 13.04 16.03
CA ASP A 609 -11.70 12.24 16.29
C ASP A 609 -11.50 10.77 15.92
N TRP A 610 -12.26 9.91 16.57
CA TRP A 610 -12.15 8.46 16.42
C TRP A 610 -12.65 7.99 15.04
N PRO A 611 -12.02 6.97 14.42
CA PRO A 611 -10.77 6.32 14.81
C PRO A 611 -9.54 7.02 14.19
N ALA A 612 -8.51 7.33 14.99
CA ALA A 612 -7.25 7.88 14.51
C ALA A 612 -6.07 7.52 15.43
N GLY A 613 -4.92 7.17 14.84
CA GLY A 613 -3.72 6.94 15.62
C GLY A 613 -2.53 6.34 14.88
N GLY A 614 -1.46 6.06 15.61
CA GLY A 614 -0.22 5.52 15.06
C GLY A 614 0.60 6.61 14.38
N GLY A 615 1.08 7.60 15.13
CA GLY A 615 1.94 8.66 14.55
C GLY A 615 3.09 8.05 13.77
N ALA A 616 3.78 7.07 14.36
CA ALA A 616 4.79 6.27 13.66
C ALA A 616 4.17 5.09 12.89
N VAL A 617 3.47 4.18 13.56
CA VAL A 617 2.89 2.97 12.95
C VAL A 617 1.44 2.78 13.37
N ALA A 618 0.57 2.49 12.40
CA ALA A 618 -0.78 1.99 12.65
C ALA A 618 -0.99 0.62 11.98
N ALA A 619 -1.65 -0.30 12.67
CA ALA A 619 -2.09 -1.58 12.14
C ALA A 619 -3.63 -1.72 12.26
N CYS A 620 -4.32 -2.10 11.19
CA CYS A 620 -5.76 -2.34 11.20
C CYS A 620 -6.17 -3.50 10.29
N GLY A 621 -7.39 -4.03 10.46
CA GLY A 621 -7.95 -5.05 9.56
C GLY A 621 -7.15 -6.36 9.54
N GLY A 622 -6.79 -6.87 10.73
CA GLY A 622 -6.06 -8.14 10.88
C GLY A 622 -4.59 -8.09 10.46
N ALA A 623 -3.98 -6.90 10.38
CA ALA A 623 -2.56 -6.75 10.05
C ALA A 623 -1.65 -7.23 11.20
N SER A 624 -0.41 -7.60 10.87
CA SER A 624 0.61 -8.01 11.84
C SER A 624 1.93 -7.30 11.58
N VAL A 625 2.34 -6.40 12.46
CA VAL A 625 3.62 -5.68 12.29
C VAL A 625 4.66 -6.24 13.25
N GLU A 626 5.76 -6.73 12.70
CA GLU A 626 6.91 -7.20 13.46
C GLU A 626 8.02 -6.15 13.43
N MET A 627 8.59 -5.84 14.60
CA MET A 627 9.68 -4.86 14.74
C MET A 627 10.79 -5.44 15.62
N THR A 628 12.01 -5.44 15.11
CA THR A 628 13.21 -5.84 15.85
C THR A 628 14.26 -4.74 15.80
N GLY A 629 14.84 -4.35 16.94
CA GLY A 629 15.93 -3.37 17.00
C GLY A 629 15.53 -1.95 16.58
N CYS A 630 14.22 -1.67 16.49
CA CYS A 630 13.70 -0.43 15.94
C CYS A 630 13.67 0.69 16.97
N ARG A 631 13.84 1.93 16.51
CA ARG A 631 13.70 3.15 17.32
C ARG A 631 12.50 3.97 16.84
N VAL A 632 11.51 4.15 17.70
CA VAL A 632 10.27 4.90 17.45
C VAL A 632 10.29 6.14 18.34
N ARG A 633 10.60 7.31 17.79
CA ARG A 633 10.81 8.50 18.62
C ARG A 633 10.19 9.79 18.10
N LEU A 634 9.75 10.64 19.01
CA LEU A 634 9.28 11.99 18.71
C LEU A 634 8.10 12.01 17.72
N ASN A 635 7.33 10.92 17.64
CA ASN A 635 6.14 10.87 16.79
C ASN A 635 4.96 11.48 17.52
N GLN A 636 4.01 12.01 16.76
CA GLN A 636 2.86 12.72 17.28
C GLN A 636 1.56 12.18 16.71
N SER A 637 0.52 12.11 17.54
CA SER A 637 -0.85 11.81 17.11
C SER A 637 -1.80 12.75 17.80
N ALA A 638 -2.69 13.40 17.06
CA ALA A 638 -3.69 14.27 17.67
C ALA A 638 -4.70 13.50 18.54
N LEU A 639 -4.81 12.18 18.36
CA LEU A 639 -5.67 11.30 19.15
C LEU A 639 -4.89 10.11 19.74
N HIS A 640 -4.95 8.89 19.20
CA HIS A 640 -4.38 7.73 19.90
C HIS A 640 -3.00 7.31 19.37
N GLY A 641 -2.21 6.64 20.20
CA GLY A 641 -1.01 5.90 19.76
C GLY A 641 0.01 6.76 19.04
N ALA A 642 0.66 7.73 19.70
CA ALA A 642 1.60 8.60 18.99
C ALA A 642 2.80 7.84 18.44
N GLY A 643 3.32 6.86 19.19
CA GLY A 643 4.27 5.89 18.65
C GLY A 643 3.58 4.85 17.77
N LEU A 644 2.93 3.87 18.40
CA LEU A 644 2.35 2.70 17.76
C LEU A 644 0.86 2.56 18.08
N ALA A 645 0.06 2.15 17.10
CA ALA A 645 -1.35 1.85 17.29
C ALA A 645 -1.79 0.55 16.59
N ALA A 646 -2.66 -0.23 17.23
CA ALA A 646 -3.32 -1.37 16.59
C ALA A 646 -4.83 -1.40 16.88
N PHE A 647 -5.60 -1.74 15.84
CA PHE A 647 -7.07 -1.74 15.85
C PHE A 647 -7.62 -3.02 15.20
N HIS A 648 -8.85 -3.40 15.54
CA HIS A 648 -9.65 -4.40 14.82
C HIS A 648 -8.89 -5.74 14.62
N GLY A 649 -8.46 -6.36 15.73
CA GLY A 649 -7.77 -7.66 15.69
C GLY A 649 -6.35 -7.65 15.11
N SER A 650 -5.70 -6.48 15.01
CA SER A 650 -4.32 -6.37 14.49
C SER A 650 -3.28 -6.57 15.60
N SER A 651 -2.08 -7.02 15.21
CA SER A 651 -1.01 -7.41 16.15
C SER A 651 0.28 -6.61 15.97
N LEU A 652 0.94 -6.31 17.09
CA LEU A 652 2.28 -5.75 17.14
C LEU A 652 3.22 -6.69 17.90
N LEU A 653 4.30 -7.13 17.26
CA LEU A 653 5.35 -7.96 17.86
C LEU A 653 6.65 -7.17 17.91
N LEU A 654 7.12 -6.87 19.12
CA LEU A 654 8.23 -5.94 19.34
C LEU A 654 9.36 -6.62 20.11
N THR A 655 10.56 -6.66 19.54
CA THR A 655 11.75 -7.21 20.20
C THR A 655 12.89 -6.19 20.19
N ARG A 656 13.43 -5.86 21.37
CA ARG A 656 14.56 -4.92 21.49
C ARG A 656 14.29 -3.57 20.82
N CYS A 657 13.09 -3.04 20.99
CA CYS A 657 12.67 -1.77 20.41
C CYS A 657 12.66 -0.64 21.46
N ASP A 658 13.04 0.56 21.03
CA ASP A 658 13.02 1.78 21.83
C ASP A 658 11.87 2.68 21.36
N ILE A 659 10.87 2.90 22.22
CA ILE A 659 9.71 3.76 21.97
C ILE A 659 9.83 4.98 22.89
N VAL A 660 10.34 6.09 22.37
CA VAL A 660 10.83 7.20 23.19
C VAL A 660 10.28 8.56 22.78
N GLY A 661 9.71 9.31 23.73
CA GLY A 661 9.35 10.71 23.50
C GLY A 661 8.18 10.90 22.53
N ASN A 662 7.26 9.94 22.43
CA ASN A 662 6.08 10.05 21.58
C ASN A 662 4.92 10.67 22.36
N GLU A 663 4.17 11.57 21.72
CA GLU A 663 3.18 12.41 22.42
C GLU A 663 1.85 12.48 21.68
N THR A 664 0.76 12.25 22.40
CA THR A 664 -0.59 12.48 21.88
C THR A 664 -1.12 13.88 22.20
N GLY A 665 -2.13 14.33 21.45
CA GLY A 665 -2.91 15.52 21.81
C GLY A 665 -3.65 15.40 23.16
N PRO A 666 -4.25 16.49 23.68
CA PRO A 666 -4.82 16.54 25.04
C PRO A 666 -5.94 15.54 25.34
N ASN A 667 -6.62 15.04 24.30
CA ASN A 667 -7.69 14.04 24.41
C ASN A 667 -7.21 12.62 24.08
N GLY A 668 -5.96 12.50 23.65
CA GLY A 668 -5.36 11.28 23.14
C GLY A 668 -4.85 10.32 24.19
N ASP A 669 -4.82 9.03 23.85
CA ASP A 669 -4.41 7.96 24.77
C ASP A 669 -3.30 7.12 24.13
N GLY A 670 -2.42 6.53 24.95
CA GLY A 670 -1.32 5.70 24.48
C GLY A 670 -0.21 6.52 23.83
N GLY A 671 0.61 7.20 24.63
CA GLY A 671 1.72 8.02 24.10
C GLY A 671 2.69 7.16 23.31
N GLY A 672 3.19 6.09 23.94
CA GLY A 672 4.01 5.08 23.28
C GLY A 672 3.18 4.14 22.42
N VAL A 673 2.23 3.44 23.04
CA VAL A 673 1.45 2.37 22.42
C VAL A 673 -0.03 2.51 22.75
N TYR A 674 -0.88 2.32 21.74
CA TYR A 674 -2.33 2.21 21.89
C TYR A 674 -2.88 0.95 21.21
N ILE A 675 -3.62 0.10 21.93
CA ILE A 675 -4.28 -1.09 21.35
C ILE A 675 -5.77 -1.08 21.71
N TYR A 676 -6.62 -1.36 20.71
CA TYR A 676 -8.07 -1.38 20.85
C TYR A 676 -8.71 -2.53 20.06
N ASP A 677 -9.84 -3.05 20.57
CA ASP A 677 -10.74 -4.01 19.89
C ASP A 677 -10.03 -5.30 19.45
N ALA A 678 -9.70 -6.13 20.43
CA ALA A 678 -9.08 -7.44 20.26
C ALA A 678 -7.74 -7.45 19.50
N GLY A 679 -7.06 -6.30 19.37
CA GLY A 679 -5.66 -6.27 18.95
C GLY A 679 -4.75 -6.97 19.97
N SER A 680 -3.54 -7.33 19.56
CA SER A 680 -2.55 -7.95 20.45
C SER A 680 -1.23 -7.20 20.44
N ILE A 681 -0.52 -7.29 21.56
CA ILE A 681 0.85 -6.79 21.67
C ILE A 681 1.72 -7.75 22.48
N GLU A 682 2.87 -8.07 21.90
CA GLU A 682 3.94 -8.81 22.56
C GLU A 682 5.22 -7.97 22.53
N MET A 683 5.87 -7.84 23.69
CA MET A 683 7.08 -7.06 23.85
C MET A 683 8.14 -7.86 24.61
N ASP A 684 9.32 -7.97 24.02
CA ASP A 684 10.50 -8.56 24.66
C ASP A 684 11.67 -7.59 24.63
N ARG A 685 12.22 -7.30 25.82
CA ARG A 685 13.41 -6.42 25.97
C ARG A 685 13.24 -5.03 25.36
N CYS A 686 12.03 -4.50 25.42
CA CYS A 686 11.70 -3.18 24.87
C CYS A 686 11.81 -2.08 25.92
N LEU A 687 12.16 -0.87 25.47
CA LEU A 687 12.15 0.36 26.25
C LEU A 687 10.96 1.22 25.83
N LEU A 688 10.15 1.67 26.78
CA LEU A 688 9.19 2.75 26.61
C LEU A 688 9.57 3.89 27.54
N ALA A 689 10.04 5.00 26.98
CA ALA A 689 10.52 6.12 27.77
C ALA A 689 9.94 7.46 27.35
N ASP A 690 9.69 8.34 28.32
CA ASP A 690 9.37 9.76 28.05
C ASP A 690 8.13 9.97 27.15
N ASN A 691 7.22 8.99 27.08
CA ASN A 691 6.02 9.11 26.28
C ASN A 691 4.90 9.80 27.08
N ALA A 692 4.07 10.60 26.39
CA ALA A 692 3.07 11.43 27.02
C ALA A 692 1.67 11.28 26.39
N ALA A 693 0.65 11.15 27.23
CA ALA A 693 -0.75 11.09 26.79
C ALA A 693 -1.74 11.54 27.88
N ARG A 694 -3.05 11.54 27.57
CA ARG A 694 -4.12 11.72 28.57
C ARG A 694 -4.25 10.49 29.47
N LEU A 695 -4.36 9.31 28.88
CA LEU A 695 -4.31 8.00 29.55
C LEU A 695 -3.23 7.13 28.93
N GLY A 696 -2.51 6.36 29.76
CA GLY A 696 -1.51 5.42 29.26
C GLY A 696 -0.34 6.15 28.59
N GLY A 697 0.49 6.85 29.36
CA GLY A 697 1.66 7.56 28.82
C GLY A 697 2.55 6.61 28.03
N GLY A 698 2.92 5.49 28.64
CA GLY A 698 3.62 4.39 27.97
C GLY A 698 2.67 3.57 27.09
N ILE A 699 1.72 2.87 27.72
CA ILE A 699 0.80 1.93 27.05
C ILE A 699 -0.65 2.19 27.46
N SER A 700 -1.57 2.19 26.49
CA SER A 700 -3.02 2.21 26.73
C SER A 700 -3.69 1.04 25.99
N LEU A 701 -4.41 0.18 26.72
CA LEU A 701 -5.05 -1.03 26.19
C LEU A 701 -6.53 -1.07 26.54
N TRP A 702 -7.36 -1.44 25.55
CA TRP A 702 -8.82 -1.38 25.65
C TRP A 702 -9.48 -2.63 25.07
N PHE A 703 -10.46 -3.17 25.80
CA PHE A 703 -11.45 -4.13 25.29
C PHE A 703 -10.86 -5.43 24.71
N GLY A 704 -10.59 -6.40 25.59
CA GLY A 704 -10.25 -7.77 25.19
C GLY A 704 -8.81 -7.98 24.70
N VAL A 705 -7.91 -7.05 25.02
CA VAL A 705 -6.48 -7.13 24.66
C VAL A 705 -5.72 -7.92 25.73
N ALA A 706 -4.86 -8.85 25.33
CA ALA A 706 -4.03 -9.63 26.26
C ALA A 706 -2.54 -9.32 26.04
N PRO A 707 -1.96 -8.30 26.70
CA PRO A 707 -0.56 -7.93 26.50
C PRO A 707 0.39 -8.92 27.19
N ALA A 708 1.52 -9.22 26.54
CA ALA A 708 2.63 -9.97 27.11
C ALA A 708 3.92 -9.14 27.06
N LEU A 709 4.41 -8.72 28.22
CA LEU A 709 5.66 -7.95 28.36
C LEU A 709 6.69 -8.77 29.14
N THR A 710 7.84 -9.02 28.52
CA THR A 710 8.96 -9.73 29.13
C THR A 710 10.20 -8.86 29.10
N ASN A 711 10.86 -8.70 30.26
CA ASN A 711 12.10 -7.93 30.39
C ASN A 711 12.02 -6.51 29.79
N CYS A 712 10.87 -5.86 29.91
CA CYS A 712 10.65 -4.51 29.38
C CYS A 712 10.93 -3.45 30.44
N VAL A 713 11.34 -2.26 29.99
CA VAL A 713 11.57 -1.09 30.84
C VAL A 713 10.60 0.01 30.45
N LEU A 714 9.70 0.39 31.36
CA LEU A 714 8.75 1.49 31.19
C LEU A 714 9.14 2.62 32.14
N ARG A 715 9.73 3.69 31.61
CA ARG A 715 10.31 4.76 32.44
C ARG A 715 9.90 6.17 32.06
N ARG A 716 9.72 7.04 33.04
CA ARG A 716 9.37 8.47 32.84
C ARG A 716 8.23 8.74 31.85
N ASN A 717 7.31 7.79 31.69
CA ASN A 717 6.12 8.04 30.90
C ASN A 717 5.12 8.84 31.74
N ALA A 718 4.40 9.75 31.08
CA ALA A 718 3.52 10.71 31.72
C ALA A 718 2.08 10.57 31.20
N ALA A 719 1.13 10.44 32.11
CA ALA A 719 -0.29 10.51 31.81
C ALA A 719 -0.94 11.71 32.50
N ALA A 720 -1.74 12.50 31.80
CA ALA A 720 -2.46 13.61 32.42
C ALA A 720 -3.46 13.14 33.48
N ILE A 721 -4.02 11.93 33.32
CA ILE A 721 -5.05 11.36 34.19
C ILE A 721 -4.58 10.07 34.84
N GLU A 722 -4.36 9.01 34.06
CA GLU A 722 -4.15 7.66 34.63
C GLU A 722 -3.25 6.79 33.75
N GLY A 723 -2.48 5.93 34.41
CA GLY A 723 -1.55 4.99 33.79
C GLY A 723 -0.35 5.70 33.19
N GLY A 724 0.53 6.28 34.01
CA GLY A 724 1.77 6.86 33.52
C GLY A 724 2.56 5.83 32.70
N ALA A 725 2.82 4.66 33.29
CA ALA A 725 3.42 3.53 32.58
C ALA A 725 2.39 2.77 31.74
N GLY A 726 1.25 2.39 32.33
CA GLY A 726 0.24 1.56 31.68
C GLY A 726 -1.18 1.79 32.17
N PHE A 727 -2.13 1.85 31.23
CA PHE A 727 -3.57 1.95 31.47
C PHE A 727 -4.29 0.78 30.79
N PHE A 728 -4.94 -0.09 31.58
CA PHE A 728 -5.64 -1.29 31.12
C PHE A 728 -7.12 -1.19 31.46
N TYR A 729 -7.99 -1.29 30.46
CA TYR A 729 -9.42 -1.05 30.62
C TYR A 729 -10.29 -2.05 29.85
N GLY A 730 -11.26 -2.66 30.54
CA GLY A 730 -12.30 -3.48 29.93
C GLY A 730 -11.80 -4.84 29.46
N SER A 731 -11.64 -5.79 30.38
CA SER A 731 -11.28 -7.19 30.04
C SER A 731 -9.89 -7.35 29.40
N VAL A 732 -8.86 -6.76 30.02
CA VAL A 732 -7.46 -6.84 29.57
C VAL A 732 -6.64 -7.76 30.50
N PRO A 733 -6.47 -9.06 30.20
CA PRO A 733 -5.64 -9.96 31.01
C PRO A 733 -4.15 -9.77 30.72
N ALA A 734 -3.48 -8.92 31.49
CA ALA A 734 -2.09 -8.53 31.27
C ALA A 734 -1.07 -9.47 31.95
N ALA A 735 0.01 -9.82 31.25
CA ALA A 735 1.14 -10.56 31.80
C ALA A 735 2.44 -9.77 31.70
N LEU A 736 3.02 -9.41 32.84
CA LEU A 736 4.28 -8.67 32.95
C LEU A 736 5.29 -9.50 33.73
N SER A 737 6.43 -9.81 33.09
CA SER A 737 7.47 -10.67 33.65
C SER A 737 8.84 -10.00 33.56
N GLY A 738 9.57 -9.91 34.67
CA GLY A 738 10.93 -9.34 34.65
C GLY A 738 11.00 -7.84 34.32
N CYS A 739 9.88 -7.11 34.45
CA CYS A 739 9.81 -5.73 33.97
C CYS A 739 10.26 -4.71 35.04
N LEU A 740 10.89 -3.62 34.59
CA LEU A 740 11.17 -2.43 35.41
C LEU A 740 10.21 -1.30 35.02
N ILE A 741 9.50 -0.76 36.01
CA ILE A 741 8.56 0.35 35.85
C ILE A 741 9.01 1.46 36.80
N ASN A 742 9.65 2.51 36.28
CA ASN A 742 10.29 3.53 37.11
C ASN A 742 10.09 4.98 36.70
N GLY A 743 9.92 5.87 37.67
CA GLY A 743 9.86 7.32 37.44
C GLY A 743 8.67 7.79 36.60
N ASN A 744 7.63 6.95 36.40
CA ASN A 744 6.45 7.34 35.64
C ASN A 744 5.57 8.29 36.46
N THR A 745 4.76 9.12 35.79
CA THR A 745 3.94 10.14 36.46
C THR A 745 2.50 10.14 35.96
N ALA A 746 1.55 10.38 36.88
CA ALA A 746 0.14 10.58 36.52
C ALA A 746 -0.64 11.36 37.59
N MET A 747 -1.92 11.63 37.35
CA MET A 747 -2.82 12.11 38.41
C MET A 747 -3.23 10.99 39.36
N HIS A 748 -3.70 9.86 38.83
CA HIS A 748 -4.33 8.80 39.61
C HIS A 748 -3.51 7.50 39.76
N SER A 749 -2.92 6.98 38.69
CA SER A 749 -2.03 5.81 38.74
C SER A 749 -0.79 6.05 37.90
N ALA A 750 0.37 6.20 38.55
CA ALA A 750 1.59 6.57 37.82
C ALA A 750 2.29 5.35 37.21
N GLY A 751 2.32 4.21 37.89
CA GLY A 751 2.73 2.93 37.33
C GLY A 751 1.62 2.34 36.46
N LEU A 752 0.89 1.36 37.00
CA LEU A 752 -0.12 0.59 36.28
C LEU A 752 -1.53 0.83 36.83
N GLY A 753 -2.50 1.08 35.94
CA GLY A 753 -3.92 1.08 36.26
C GLY A 753 -4.62 -0.12 35.64
N CYS A 754 -5.16 -1.02 36.46
CA CYS A 754 -5.95 -2.19 36.05
C CYS A 754 -7.43 -1.94 36.41
N LEU A 755 -8.27 -1.64 35.42
CA LEU A 755 -9.64 -1.20 35.62
C LEU A 755 -10.65 -2.07 34.83
N PHE A 756 -11.77 -2.41 35.46
CA PHE A 756 -12.94 -3.06 34.85
C PHE A 756 -12.60 -4.40 34.14
N ASP A 757 -12.56 -5.47 34.92
CA ASP A 757 -12.19 -6.84 34.54
C ASP A 757 -10.81 -6.96 33.84
N SER A 758 -9.91 -6.01 34.08
CA SER A 758 -8.56 -6.00 33.51
C SER A 758 -7.55 -6.66 34.45
N ASP A 759 -7.64 -7.98 34.53
CA ASP A 759 -6.77 -8.79 35.38
C ASP A 759 -5.29 -8.64 35.01
N ALA A 760 -4.39 -8.76 35.97
CA ALA A 760 -2.96 -8.65 35.70
C ALA A 760 -2.13 -9.63 36.52
N VAL A 761 -1.06 -10.15 35.91
CA VAL A 761 -0.04 -10.97 36.57
C VAL A 761 1.30 -10.27 36.44
N LEU A 762 1.85 -9.86 37.58
CA LEU A 762 3.19 -9.29 37.70
C LEU A 762 4.10 -10.31 38.38
N ALA A 763 5.10 -10.79 37.67
CA ALA A 763 6.08 -11.75 38.18
C ALA A 763 7.50 -11.22 38.02
N ASN A 764 8.27 -11.21 39.12
CA ASN A 764 9.65 -10.76 39.09
C ASN A 764 9.81 -9.32 38.55
N CYS A 765 8.88 -8.42 38.89
CA CYS A 765 8.88 -7.04 38.43
C CYS A 765 9.37 -6.08 39.53
N THR A 766 9.94 -4.95 39.12
CA THR A 766 10.29 -3.84 40.02
C THR A 766 9.50 -2.59 39.62
N LEU A 767 8.62 -2.12 40.50
CA LEU A 767 7.90 -0.85 40.36
C LEU A 767 8.50 0.14 41.36
N VAL A 768 9.29 1.10 40.87
CA VAL A 768 10.08 1.99 41.73
C VAL A 768 9.97 3.47 41.37
N GLY A 769 9.74 4.34 42.36
CA GLY A 769 9.83 5.78 42.15
C GLY A 769 8.75 6.38 41.23
N ASN A 770 7.63 5.69 41.03
CA ASN A 770 6.51 6.23 40.23
C ASN A 770 5.67 7.18 41.08
N ALA A 771 5.26 8.33 40.53
CA ALA A 771 4.64 9.40 41.30
C ALA A 771 3.27 9.82 40.75
N ALA A 772 2.22 9.58 41.55
CA ALA A 772 0.89 10.10 41.30
C ALA A 772 0.58 11.31 42.17
N SER A 773 -0.02 12.35 41.59
CA SER A 773 -0.37 13.56 42.35
C SER A 773 -1.54 13.36 43.32
N ASN A 774 -2.36 12.31 43.16
CA ASN A 774 -3.58 12.09 43.94
C ASN A 774 -3.62 10.72 44.64
N THR A 775 -3.69 9.62 43.89
CA THR A 775 -4.15 8.33 44.47
C THR A 775 -3.08 7.27 44.71
N VAL A 776 -2.38 6.78 43.68
CA VAL A 776 -1.41 5.68 43.86
C VAL A 776 -0.25 5.80 42.88
N GLY A 777 0.98 5.72 43.38
CA GLY A 777 2.17 5.78 42.54
C GLY A 777 2.42 4.46 41.80
N GLY A 778 2.30 3.33 42.49
CA GLY A 778 2.62 2.01 41.92
C GLY A 778 1.49 1.39 41.10
N LEU A 779 0.61 0.61 41.77
CA LEU A 779 -0.42 -0.21 41.12
C LEU A 779 -1.83 0.15 41.61
N SER A 780 -2.74 0.46 40.70
CA SER A 780 -4.18 0.62 40.99
C SER A 780 -4.98 -0.57 40.49
N VAL A 781 -5.91 -1.05 41.32
CA VAL A 781 -6.84 -2.13 41.00
C VAL A 781 -8.27 -1.67 41.24
N PHE A 782 -9.11 -1.72 40.21
CA PHE A 782 -10.52 -1.34 40.26
C PHE A 782 -11.36 -2.35 39.47
N ASP A 783 -12.26 -3.06 40.15
CA ASP A 783 -13.07 -4.14 39.58
C ASP A 783 -12.20 -5.12 38.77
N SER A 784 -11.04 -5.55 39.27
CA SER A 784 -10.12 -6.45 38.57
C SER A 784 -9.38 -7.35 39.55
N ASP A 785 -8.83 -8.46 39.07
CA ASP A 785 -8.07 -9.41 39.89
C ASP A 785 -6.58 -9.39 39.50
N VAL A 786 -5.73 -8.92 40.42
CA VAL A 786 -4.28 -8.79 40.18
C VAL A 786 -3.47 -9.73 41.06
N THR A 787 -2.50 -10.42 40.46
CA THR A 787 -1.50 -11.23 41.15
C THR A 787 -0.12 -10.60 41.04
N VAL A 788 0.58 -10.48 42.17
CA VAL A 788 1.94 -9.97 42.25
C VAL A 788 2.82 -11.00 42.96
N ALA A 789 3.83 -11.52 42.25
CA ALA A 789 4.74 -12.52 42.78
C ALA A 789 6.21 -12.13 42.54
N ASN A 790 7.09 -12.50 43.48
CA ASN A 790 8.53 -12.27 43.39
C ASN A 790 8.91 -10.81 43.07
N SER A 791 8.11 -9.82 43.46
CA SER A 791 8.23 -8.44 42.94
C SER A 791 8.60 -7.43 44.02
N LEU A 792 9.07 -6.27 43.59
CA LEU A 792 9.42 -5.13 44.44
C LEU A 792 8.52 -3.94 44.10
N LEU A 793 7.77 -3.44 45.08
CA LEU A 793 6.99 -2.21 44.98
C LEU A 793 7.53 -1.23 46.02
N TRP A 794 8.29 -0.23 45.56
CA TRP A 794 9.09 0.62 46.45
C TRP A 794 9.18 2.07 45.97
N ALA A 795 9.32 3.01 46.90
CA ALA A 795 9.50 4.44 46.62
C ALA A 795 8.42 5.08 45.71
N ASN A 796 7.29 4.41 45.47
CA ASN A 796 6.19 5.00 44.72
C ASN A 796 5.45 6.01 45.60
N LEU A 797 4.96 7.09 45.00
CA LEU A 797 4.40 8.24 45.68
C LEU A 797 2.92 8.48 45.31
N ALA A 798 2.10 8.77 46.33
CA ALA A 798 0.73 9.25 46.19
C ALA A 798 0.59 10.59 46.94
N GLY A 799 0.42 11.69 46.20
CA GLY A 799 0.36 13.03 46.80
C GLY A 799 1.61 13.39 47.61
N GLY A 800 2.77 12.79 47.29
CA GLY A 800 4.03 12.94 48.00
C GLY A 800 4.26 11.97 49.19
N ALA A 801 3.31 11.09 49.52
CA ALA A 801 3.47 10.05 50.53
C ALA A 801 3.94 8.73 49.92
N GLY A 802 4.80 7.97 50.62
CA GLY A 802 5.37 6.68 50.18
C GLY A 802 4.99 5.50 51.08
N ASP A 803 3.74 5.42 51.52
CA ASP A 803 3.22 4.34 52.35
C ASP A 803 2.72 3.14 51.51
N GLN A 804 2.06 2.16 52.15
CA GLN A 804 1.53 0.98 51.48
C GLN A 804 0.52 1.33 50.38
N ASP A 805 -0.32 2.33 50.61
CA ASP A 805 -1.36 2.77 49.66
C ASP A 805 -0.74 3.47 48.45
N ALA A 806 0.42 4.11 48.61
CA ALA A 806 1.20 4.66 47.50
C ALA A 806 1.83 3.58 46.61
N GLN A 807 2.10 2.38 47.18
CA GLN A 807 2.63 1.25 46.42
C GLN A 807 1.53 0.52 45.66
N VAL A 808 0.41 0.22 46.34
CA VAL A 808 -0.71 -0.49 45.75
C VAL A 808 -2.03 -0.10 46.40
N ARG A 809 -3.06 0.11 45.58
CA ARG A 809 -4.40 0.47 46.05
C ARG A 809 -5.47 -0.34 45.33
N VAL A 810 -6.28 -1.06 46.11
CA VAL A 810 -7.45 -1.82 45.64
C VAL A 810 -8.71 -1.06 46.01
N TRP A 811 -9.46 -0.61 45.01
CA TRP A 811 -10.77 0.03 45.19
C TRP A 811 -11.90 -0.99 45.23
N SER A 812 -11.79 -2.00 44.36
CA SER A 812 -12.69 -3.14 44.22
C SER A 812 -11.96 -4.23 43.41
N GLY A 813 -12.50 -5.45 43.41
CA GLY A 813 -11.79 -6.64 42.90
C GLY A 813 -10.88 -7.27 43.96
N SER A 814 -9.82 -7.96 43.53
CA SER A 814 -8.88 -8.64 44.43
C SER A 814 -7.41 -8.43 44.07
N LEU A 815 -6.57 -8.58 45.09
CA LEU A 815 -5.12 -8.52 44.97
C LEU A 815 -4.49 -9.67 45.74
N ALA A 816 -3.71 -10.50 45.06
CA ALA A 816 -2.92 -11.58 45.64
C ALA A 816 -1.43 -11.24 45.55
N VAL A 817 -0.79 -10.94 46.69
CA VAL A 817 0.65 -10.67 46.75
C VAL A 817 1.37 -11.85 47.38
N ALA A 818 2.47 -12.33 46.80
CA ALA A 818 3.27 -13.42 47.36
C ALA A 818 4.78 -13.20 47.09
N PHE A 819 5.63 -13.64 48.02
CA PHE A 819 7.09 -13.59 47.90
C PHE A 819 7.63 -12.22 47.45
N SER A 820 6.99 -11.13 47.87
CA SER A 820 7.25 -9.78 47.34
C SER A 820 7.59 -8.81 48.47
N SER A 821 8.27 -7.71 48.13
CA SER A 821 8.58 -6.64 49.06
C SER A 821 7.77 -5.38 48.73
N VAL A 822 7.01 -4.88 49.70
CA VAL A 822 6.11 -3.73 49.54
C VAL A 822 6.42 -2.68 50.60
N GLN A 823 6.77 -1.46 50.19
CA GLN A 823 7.05 -0.37 51.14
C GLN A 823 5.84 -0.09 52.04
N GLY A 824 6.10 0.12 53.33
CA GLY A 824 5.05 0.45 54.30
C GLY A 824 4.13 -0.73 54.65
N TRP A 825 4.51 -1.97 54.29
CA TRP A 825 3.66 -3.14 54.51
C TRP A 825 3.19 -3.28 55.96
N THR A 826 1.87 -3.28 56.14
CA THR A 826 1.18 -3.36 57.43
C THR A 826 0.80 -4.80 57.80
N GLY A 827 1.05 -5.76 56.91
CA GLY A 827 0.54 -7.14 56.99
C GLY A 827 -0.85 -7.32 56.38
N SER A 828 -1.57 -6.25 56.05
CA SER A 828 -2.95 -6.32 55.52
C SER A 828 -3.07 -6.97 54.15
N LEU A 829 -2.00 -6.95 53.34
CA LEU A 829 -1.96 -7.60 52.02
C LEU A 829 -1.84 -9.14 52.11
N GLY A 830 -1.57 -9.71 53.29
CA GLY A 830 -1.46 -11.15 53.49
C GLY A 830 -0.34 -11.80 52.68
N GLY A 831 -0.56 -13.06 52.27
CA GLY A 831 0.32 -13.82 51.37
C GLY A 831 1.59 -14.40 52.01
N PRO A 832 2.18 -15.44 51.39
CA PRO A 832 3.38 -16.08 51.91
C PRO A 832 4.62 -15.22 51.66
N SER A 833 5.52 -15.16 52.65
CA SER A 833 6.87 -14.58 52.54
C SER A 833 6.92 -13.12 52.06
N ASN A 834 5.83 -12.36 52.15
CA ASN A 834 5.89 -10.92 51.88
C ASN A 834 6.67 -10.21 53.00
N ASN A 835 7.28 -9.05 52.71
CA ASN A 835 7.85 -8.18 53.75
C ASN A 835 7.81 -6.70 53.35
N GLY A 836 7.98 -5.82 54.35
CA GLY A 836 8.10 -4.36 54.16
C GLY A 836 9.50 -3.83 54.45
N THR A 837 10.51 -4.70 54.40
CA THR A 837 11.91 -4.33 54.67
C THR A 837 12.48 -3.67 53.43
N ASN A 838 13.27 -2.61 53.62
CA ASN A 838 13.95 -1.93 52.53
C ASN A 838 14.76 -2.93 51.68
N PRO A 839 14.49 -3.06 50.37
CA PRO A 839 15.18 -4.00 49.49
C PRO A 839 16.64 -3.63 49.26
N GLN A 840 17.13 -2.47 49.74
CA GLN A 840 18.52 -2.04 49.60
C GLN A 840 18.98 -2.05 48.15
N PHE A 841 18.41 -1.15 47.35
CA PHE A 841 18.94 -0.87 46.02
C PHE A 841 20.36 -0.28 46.11
N VAL A 842 21.17 -0.47 45.07
CA VAL A 842 22.47 0.18 44.95
C VAL A 842 22.30 1.69 44.95
N ASP A 843 21.49 2.21 44.02
CA ASP A 843 21.13 3.63 43.93
C ASP A 843 19.90 3.80 43.03
N ALA A 844 18.68 3.82 43.58
CA ALA A 844 17.46 3.62 42.79
C ALA A 844 17.06 4.81 41.90
N ASP A 845 17.45 6.02 42.29
CA ASP A 845 17.22 7.30 41.61
C ASP A 845 18.52 7.94 41.11
N GLY A 846 19.61 7.17 41.16
CA GLY A 846 20.91 7.57 40.67
C GLY A 846 21.54 8.78 41.39
N PRO A 847 22.76 9.14 41.00
CA PRO A 847 23.45 10.33 41.50
C PRO A 847 22.67 11.64 41.37
N ASP A 848 21.77 11.76 40.39
CA ASP A 848 20.94 12.97 40.21
C ASP A 848 19.71 13.04 41.14
N ASN A 849 19.38 11.95 41.84
CA ASN A 849 18.21 11.79 42.71
C ASN A 849 16.88 12.00 41.96
N VAL A 850 16.83 11.62 40.68
CA VAL A 850 15.65 11.71 39.84
C VAL A 850 15.34 10.34 39.25
N TYR A 851 14.34 9.66 39.79
CA TYR A 851 13.89 8.37 39.25
C TYR A 851 13.59 8.43 37.74
N GLY A 852 13.95 7.35 37.06
CA GLY A 852 13.72 7.12 35.64
C GLY A 852 14.87 7.56 34.76
N THR A 853 15.95 8.12 35.30
CA THR A 853 17.14 8.60 34.57
C THR A 853 18.05 7.46 34.14
N SER A 854 19.00 7.79 33.27
CA SER A 854 19.92 6.79 32.71
C SER A 854 20.94 6.31 33.74
N ASP A 855 21.09 7.05 34.84
CA ASP A 855 21.98 6.78 35.97
C ASP A 855 21.29 6.05 37.14
N ASP A 856 19.96 5.85 37.08
CA ASP A 856 19.23 4.92 37.95
C ASP A 856 19.92 3.55 38.01
N ASN A 857 20.08 3.02 39.23
CA ASN A 857 20.59 1.69 39.49
C ASN A 857 19.73 0.93 40.55
N PRO A 858 18.53 0.47 40.16
CA PRO A 858 17.63 -0.29 41.03
C PRO A 858 18.05 -1.77 41.20
N ARG A 859 19.33 -2.10 40.99
CA ARG A 859 19.89 -3.42 41.32
C ARG A 859 20.00 -3.61 42.82
N LEU A 860 19.99 -4.85 43.29
CA LEU A 860 20.13 -5.17 44.70
C LEU A 860 21.57 -4.97 45.18
N ALA A 861 21.75 -4.31 46.32
CA ALA A 861 23.06 -4.16 46.96
C ALA A 861 23.44 -5.42 47.77
N PRO A 862 24.75 -5.61 48.07
CA PRO A 862 25.19 -6.71 48.92
C PRO A 862 24.48 -6.73 50.29
N GLY A 863 23.93 -7.88 50.67
CA GLY A 863 23.20 -8.06 51.92
C GLY A 863 21.71 -7.69 51.86
N SER A 864 21.22 -7.32 50.66
CA SER A 864 19.81 -7.00 50.44
C SER A 864 18.87 -8.11 50.93
N PRO A 865 17.76 -7.75 51.61
CA PRO A 865 16.74 -8.71 52.04
C PRO A 865 15.84 -9.19 50.90
N ALA A 866 16.09 -8.78 49.66
CA ALA A 866 15.42 -9.29 48.47
C ALA A 866 16.17 -10.47 47.83
N VAL A 867 17.44 -10.65 48.19
CA VAL A 867 18.34 -11.69 47.64
C VAL A 867 17.96 -13.07 48.17
N ASN A 868 17.77 -14.01 47.26
CA ASN A 868 17.38 -15.40 47.47
C ASN A 868 16.06 -15.55 48.24
N GLN A 869 15.17 -14.55 48.16
CA GLN A 869 13.91 -14.51 48.90
C GLN A 869 12.65 -14.67 48.04
N GLY A 870 12.79 -14.94 46.74
CA GLY A 870 11.70 -15.25 45.84
C GLY A 870 11.36 -16.74 45.81
N SER A 871 10.34 -17.11 45.03
CA SER A 871 9.88 -18.48 44.81
C SER A 871 10.12 -18.91 43.36
N ASN A 872 10.93 -19.96 43.18
CA ASN A 872 11.19 -20.52 41.84
C ASN A 872 9.91 -20.99 41.14
N ALA A 873 8.91 -21.45 41.90
CA ALA A 873 7.63 -21.91 41.35
C ALA A 873 6.75 -20.77 40.79
N ALA A 874 7.06 -19.52 41.16
CA ALA A 874 6.36 -18.35 40.66
C ALA A 874 7.10 -17.67 39.50
N VAL A 875 8.25 -18.21 39.06
CA VAL A 875 8.97 -17.71 37.87
C VAL A 875 8.24 -18.19 36.62
N PRO A 876 7.80 -17.30 35.72
CA PRO A 876 7.13 -17.66 34.48
C PRO A 876 8.05 -18.47 33.55
N PRO A 877 7.54 -19.48 32.82
CA PRO A 877 8.36 -20.30 31.93
C PRO A 877 9.10 -19.53 30.82
N ASN A 878 8.56 -18.39 30.38
CA ASN A 878 9.15 -17.51 29.37
C ASN A 878 10.25 -16.59 29.93
N LEU A 879 10.41 -16.50 31.26
CA LEU A 879 11.41 -15.66 31.91
C LEU A 879 12.67 -16.48 32.27
N SER A 880 13.55 -16.66 31.29
CA SER A 880 14.81 -17.41 31.46
C SER A 880 15.95 -16.59 32.07
N ALA A 881 15.92 -15.27 31.86
CA ALA A 881 16.93 -14.34 32.33
C ALA A 881 16.30 -13.04 32.84
N ASP A 882 17.02 -12.34 33.72
CA ASP A 882 16.65 -11.02 34.24
C ASP A 882 16.97 -9.89 33.23
N LEU A 883 16.76 -8.63 33.63
CA LEU A 883 17.08 -7.46 32.79
C LEU A 883 18.58 -7.31 32.49
N ASP A 884 19.46 -7.91 33.31
CA ASP A 884 20.89 -7.93 33.06
C ASP A 884 21.33 -9.07 32.12
N GLY A 885 20.38 -9.90 31.67
CA GLY A 885 20.67 -11.10 30.89
C GLY A 885 21.21 -12.26 31.74
N ARG A 886 21.19 -12.16 33.07
CA ARG A 886 21.61 -13.23 33.98
C ARG A 886 20.52 -14.30 34.11
N PRO A 887 20.87 -15.58 34.28
CA PRO A 887 19.89 -16.64 34.52
C PRO A 887 18.96 -16.28 35.69
N ARG A 888 17.65 -16.48 35.51
CA ARG A 888 16.66 -16.09 36.52
C ARG A 888 16.73 -16.90 37.82
N VAL A 889 17.33 -18.08 37.79
CA VAL A 889 17.54 -18.92 38.97
C VAL A 889 19.04 -19.15 39.14
N VAL A 890 19.64 -18.47 40.11
CA VAL A 890 21.07 -18.53 40.41
C VAL A 890 21.27 -19.38 41.66
N ALA A 891 22.19 -20.36 41.60
CA ALA A 891 22.44 -21.31 42.69
C ALA A 891 21.17 -22.01 43.26
N GLY A 892 20.13 -22.16 42.42
CA GLY A 892 18.88 -22.81 42.78
C GLY A 892 17.85 -21.93 43.50
N LEU A 893 18.09 -20.62 43.63
CA LEU A 893 17.16 -19.66 44.23
C LEU A 893 16.94 -18.48 43.28
N VAL A 894 15.87 -17.72 43.52
CA VAL A 894 15.49 -16.56 42.72
C VAL A 894 15.36 -15.33 43.63
N ASP A 895 15.83 -14.20 43.14
CA ASP A 895 15.69 -12.92 43.80
C ASP A 895 14.32 -12.29 43.55
N ARG A 896 13.94 -11.32 44.38
CA ARG A 896 12.76 -10.51 44.12
C ARG A 896 13.11 -9.34 43.22
N GLY A 897 12.21 -8.99 42.32
CA GLY A 897 12.32 -7.85 41.42
C GLY A 897 12.93 -8.21 40.07
N ALA A 898 13.18 -7.19 39.26
CA ALA A 898 13.58 -7.33 37.87
C ALA A 898 15.05 -7.76 37.66
N PHE A 899 15.85 -7.80 38.72
CA PHE A 899 17.29 -8.12 38.68
C PHE A 899 17.63 -9.24 39.66
N GLU A 900 18.54 -10.11 39.26
CA GLU A 900 19.24 -11.05 40.12
C GLU A 900 20.54 -10.42 40.64
N PHE A 901 20.84 -10.63 41.92
CA PHE A 901 22.06 -10.21 42.57
C PHE A 901 23.24 -11.05 42.08
N ALA A 902 24.28 -10.36 41.61
CA ALA A 902 25.56 -10.97 41.31
C ALA A 902 26.58 -10.67 42.40
N LEU A 903 27.40 -11.66 42.73
CA LEU A 903 28.62 -11.42 43.50
C LEU A 903 29.54 -10.48 42.69
N PRO A 904 30.22 -9.51 43.33
CA PRO A 904 31.21 -8.70 42.65
C PRO A 904 32.27 -9.59 41.96
N GLY A 905 32.32 -9.54 40.63
CA GLY A 905 33.21 -10.37 39.79
C GLY A 905 32.53 -11.50 39.01
N ASP A 906 31.32 -11.93 39.37
CA ASP A 906 30.58 -13.00 38.68
C ASP A 906 29.87 -12.43 37.43
N TYR A 907 30.63 -12.27 36.35
CA TYR A 907 30.15 -11.73 35.07
C TYR A 907 29.43 -12.78 34.20
N SER A 908 29.63 -14.07 34.49
CA SER A 908 28.93 -15.19 33.85
C SER A 908 27.56 -15.45 34.46
N GLY A 909 27.27 -14.89 35.64
CA GLY A 909 25.99 -15.02 36.33
C GLY A 909 25.73 -16.42 36.88
N ASN A 910 26.79 -17.19 37.14
CA ASN A 910 26.69 -18.59 37.58
C ASN A 910 26.59 -18.74 39.11
N GLY A 911 26.66 -17.63 39.86
CA GLY A 911 26.64 -17.56 41.31
C GLY A 911 28.03 -17.66 41.95
N ALA A 912 29.11 -17.65 41.16
CA ALA A 912 30.49 -17.74 41.60
C ALA A 912 31.39 -16.81 40.78
N PHE A 913 32.41 -16.27 41.43
CA PHE A 913 33.48 -15.57 40.73
C PHE A 913 34.57 -16.59 40.35
N ASP A 914 34.61 -17.02 39.09
CA ASP A 914 35.48 -18.08 38.59
C ASP A 914 35.99 -17.85 37.15
N ALA A 915 36.74 -18.81 36.59
CA ALA A 915 37.33 -18.69 35.26
C ALA A 915 36.29 -18.59 34.13
N GLY A 916 35.03 -18.95 34.39
CA GLY A 916 33.90 -18.77 33.48
C GLY A 916 33.52 -17.31 33.25
N ASP A 917 33.99 -16.38 34.09
CA ASP A 917 33.74 -14.94 33.97
C ASP A 917 34.66 -14.23 32.96
N LEU A 918 35.79 -14.85 32.60
CA LEU A 918 36.82 -14.25 31.74
C LEU A 918 36.32 -13.84 30.34
N PRO A 919 35.46 -14.62 29.64
CA PRO A 919 34.90 -14.19 28.35
C PRO A 919 33.98 -12.95 28.46
N ALA A 920 33.17 -12.88 29.52
CA ALA A 920 32.25 -11.76 29.77
C ALA A 920 33.00 -10.50 30.20
N LEU A 921 34.08 -10.63 30.98
CA LEU A 921 35.03 -9.55 31.24
C LEU A 921 35.65 -9.01 29.95
N GLY A 922 36.11 -9.89 29.06
CA GLY A 922 36.69 -9.50 27.77
C GLY A 922 35.72 -8.69 26.91
N GLN A 923 34.43 -9.02 26.95
CA GLN A 923 33.37 -8.27 26.29
C GLN A 923 33.09 -6.92 26.96
N CYS A 924 33.08 -6.85 28.30
CA CYS A 924 32.92 -5.59 29.02
C CYS A 924 34.06 -4.58 28.72
N LEU A 925 35.30 -5.06 28.70
CA LEU A 925 36.49 -4.23 28.44
C LEU A 925 36.56 -3.73 26.99
N ALA A 926 35.86 -4.38 26.04
CA ALA A 926 35.88 -4.04 24.61
C ALA A 926 34.95 -2.86 24.23
N GLY A 927 34.07 -2.40 25.13
CA GLY A 927 33.14 -1.30 24.88
C GLY A 927 31.85 -1.69 24.12
N PRO A 928 30.95 -0.73 23.81
CA PRO A 928 29.50 -0.96 23.59
C PRO A 928 29.07 -1.72 22.31
N GLY A 929 29.96 -2.47 21.65
CA GLY A 929 29.72 -2.97 20.30
C GLY A 929 28.85 -4.23 20.15
N ALA A 930 28.43 -4.90 21.23
CA ALA A 930 27.71 -6.18 21.10
C ALA A 930 26.83 -6.62 22.29
N ALA A 931 26.61 -5.79 23.31
CA ALA A 931 25.84 -6.20 24.49
C ALA A 931 24.34 -5.89 24.34
N PRO A 932 23.43 -6.73 24.89
CA PRO A 932 22.04 -6.33 25.10
C PRO A 932 21.99 -5.06 25.98
N PRO A 933 20.94 -4.23 25.87
CA PRO A 933 20.88 -2.92 26.48
C PRO A 933 20.78 -3.04 28.01
N LEU A 934 21.92 -3.18 28.68
CA LEU A 934 22.06 -2.92 30.11
C LEU A 934 21.96 -1.41 30.33
N VAL A 935 21.06 -0.96 31.21
CA VAL A 935 21.06 0.44 31.65
C VAL A 935 21.62 0.52 33.08
N PRO A 936 22.73 1.26 33.29
CA PRO A 936 23.79 1.48 32.31
C PRO A 936 24.67 0.21 32.14
N PRO A 937 25.35 0.02 31.00
CA PRO A 937 26.41 -0.99 30.92
C PRO A 937 27.55 -0.54 31.84
N PRO A 938 28.23 -1.45 32.57
CA PRO A 938 29.40 -1.07 33.33
C PRO A 938 30.43 -0.41 32.40
N THR A 939 30.96 0.76 32.80
CA THR A 939 32.04 1.39 32.05
C THR A 939 33.27 0.48 32.06
N PRO A 940 34.15 0.56 31.05
CA PRO A 940 35.42 -0.17 31.08
C PRO A 940 36.20 0.08 32.39
N ASP A 941 36.07 1.27 32.96
CA ASP A 941 36.67 1.64 34.25
C ASP A 941 36.02 0.92 35.44
N ALA A 942 34.68 0.77 35.44
CA ALA A 942 33.97 -0.01 36.45
C ALA A 942 34.30 -1.51 36.36
N CYS A 943 34.49 -2.04 35.15
CA CYS A 943 34.91 -3.42 34.93
C CYS A 943 36.37 -3.65 35.33
N ARG A 944 37.28 -2.69 35.09
CA ARG A 944 38.66 -2.74 35.60
C ARG A 944 38.70 -2.72 37.12
N ALA A 945 38.00 -1.78 37.75
CA ALA A 945 37.98 -1.64 39.21
C ALA A 945 37.43 -2.88 39.94
N ALA A 946 36.58 -3.68 39.30
CA ALA A 946 36.05 -4.91 39.89
C ALA A 946 37.04 -6.09 39.85
N PHE A 947 37.97 -6.08 38.88
CA PHE A 947 38.97 -7.12 38.66
C PHE A 947 40.38 -6.76 39.14
N ASP A 948 40.69 -5.48 39.33
CA ASP A 948 41.90 -4.96 39.97
C ASP A 948 41.89 -5.26 41.48
N ARG A 949 42.26 -6.50 41.82
CA ARG A 949 42.31 -7.05 43.18
C ARG A 949 43.59 -6.66 43.90
N ASP A 950 44.56 -6.10 43.19
CA ASP A 950 45.74 -5.55 43.82
C ASP A 950 45.82 -4.05 44.00
N GLY A 951 44.88 -3.34 43.38
CA GLY A 951 44.66 -1.91 43.50
C GLY A 951 45.73 -1.09 42.78
N ASP A 952 46.38 -1.64 41.76
CA ASP A 952 47.44 -0.97 41.02
C ASP A 952 46.95 -0.23 39.76
N GLY A 953 45.67 -0.40 39.42
CA GLY A 953 44.99 0.31 38.34
C GLY A 953 45.00 -0.41 36.99
N ASP A 954 45.54 -1.62 36.91
CA ASP A 954 45.38 -2.49 35.74
C ASP A 954 44.71 -3.84 36.08
N VAL A 955 44.58 -4.72 35.09
CA VAL A 955 43.98 -6.06 35.27
C VAL A 955 44.98 -7.07 34.70
N ASP A 956 45.69 -7.78 35.57
CA ASP A 956 46.81 -8.63 35.18
C ASP A 956 46.87 -9.97 35.94
N LEU A 957 48.00 -10.68 35.82
CA LEU A 957 48.22 -11.98 36.47
C LEU A 957 48.30 -11.88 38.01
N ALA A 958 48.67 -10.72 38.56
CA ALA A 958 48.71 -10.47 39.99
C ALA A 958 47.31 -10.41 40.59
N ASP A 959 46.32 -9.94 39.84
CA ASP A 959 44.90 -10.01 40.21
C ASP A 959 44.39 -11.45 40.24
N VAL A 960 44.72 -12.22 39.20
CA VAL A 960 44.34 -13.64 39.07
C VAL A 960 44.91 -14.47 40.23
N ALA A 961 46.13 -14.16 40.67
CA ALA A 961 46.77 -14.83 41.80
C ALA A 961 46.06 -14.61 43.15
N ARG A 962 45.20 -13.58 43.25
CA ARG A 962 44.43 -13.25 44.46
C ARG A 962 43.04 -13.87 44.49
N LEU A 963 42.66 -14.64 43.46
CA LEU A 963 41.37 -15.30 43.32
C LEU A 963 41.18 -16.58 44.17
N GLY A 964 42.20 -16.99 44.92
CA GLY A 964 42.13 -18.12 45.86
C GLY A 964 42.59 -19.47 45.27
N PRO A 965 42.57 -20.55 46.07
CA PRO A 965 43.32 -21.78 45.79
C PRO A 965 42.77 -22.70 44.67
N GLY A 966 41.96 -22.17 43.74
CA GLY A 966 41.41 -22.89 42.59
C GLY A 966 42.08 -22.57 41.24
N PHE A 967 42.89 -21.52 41.16
CA PHE A 967 43.52 -21.08 39.91
C PHE A 967 44.89 -21.75 39.72
N GLY A 968 44.98 -22.65 38.73
CA GLY A 968 46.27 -23.16 38.27
C GLY A 968 46.95 -22.10 37.41
N ALA A 969 48.24 -21.86 37.64
CA ALA A 969 49.06 -20.83 36.97
C ALA A 969 49.19 -20.93 35.43
N SER A 970 48.42 -21.82 34.79
CA SER A 970 48.38 -22.03 33.33
C SER A 970 47.02 -21.70 32.69
N GLN A 971 46.04 -21.21 33.46
CA GLN A 971 44.73 -20.76 32.96
C GLN A 971 44.70 -19.24 32.83
#